data_AF-A0A9W9EYI9-F1
#
_entry.id   AF-A0A9W9EYI9-F1
#
_cell.length_a   1.000
_cell.length_b   1.000
_cell.length_c   1.000
_cell.angle_alpha   90.00
_cell.angle_beta   90.00
_cell.angle_gamma   90.00
#
_symmetry.space_group_name_H-M   'P 1'
#
loop_
_entity.id
_entity.type
_entity.pdbx_description
1 polymer ?
#
loop_
_entity_poly.entity_id
_entity_poly.type
_entity_poly.pdbx_seq_one_letter_code
_entity_poly.pdbx_strand_id
1 'polypeptide(L)'
;MQQVTTVEGEPNPLDSTGLCLLSLDGGGVRGLSTLYILKGLMDRLNKERPEGSPAKKPCEVFDLIGGTSTGGLIAIMLGRLEMDVDKCIMAYIKLMKRIFCKPSKRGLSSLLGKIKPKFDANKLEGAINEVINNCGAKPTDLFNDQADRSCRVFVCSITQETKDIVRLRSYGNKAGIQATICQAARATSAATSFFEPVSIGARRFADGGLGANNPVDEVEGEASDIWCEDTGDLKPHVKCFISIGTGNPGKKAMEDNLLKFVSKTLPELATQTEQTEKRFIAKWRLHYAENRYFRFNVDQGLQDVGLAEYQQQGLIESATEGYLDHQAVKFRVRDCVENLNSKQSPTNLNFAEEIRRYKIKVALLEQWQGRTRWQVPFERNAKFTGRGELLSDLTQKLERKSVATRKIAIEGLGGVGKSQLVLELAHCMRERCAVFWIPVNSLTNLQTAYHKVAQNLRLSGCEESGVDILELVQTYLSDETIGSWLLVLDNADDIDLWTSPLTSEAGAKWLVDYMPRSRLGAIIWTTRDRRVATRVAQENVVTVQQMDEPEAAEMMRKYLIDPIENEEQSLPGLLRKLTYLPLAIVQAAAYINATHATQGSLTEYEELLSKQDDEVIERLSKDFGDYGRYSGTENAVAKTWLISFEQIRRRSSLAIKFLGVMACVDPKDIPRSLLQPSEKSSYNEQKDAIDILNAFSFITEHKGGLAFDIHRLVHLATRGWLKMNGELPDCHKQAVARLSELLSDISQTNRMHWRLYIAHAQHAVGVDDKCSREDVNLAEKCGDCLKYDGRYCEAETMYRIVFEYRQRVLGPEHPDTLTCVSHLGSVLSRQGKYKEAEDMHGRALQGREKVLGPEHPDTLTSVSYLGLVLYRQGKYKEAECMHRRDLKGSEKMLGPEHANTLTSVSNLGSALSLQAKYKEAEVMHRRALRDREKVLGPEHPDTLTSVDNLGSVLDSQGKYKEAEDMHRRALRDREKILGPEHPDTLTGVSNLALVFSRQGKYKEAEDMHQRALRGREKVLGPEHPNTLNSINNIGSVLSRQGKYEEAEEILRRVLRDREKSLGPEHPDTLTSVSNLGSILSRQGKYKEAEDMHQRALRDREKVLGPEHPNTLTSINNLGSVLSRQAKYKEAEDMHRRALRKQEKVLGPEHPNTLTSISNLGSVLDSQGKYEEAKSMHRRSP
;
A
#
# COMPACT_ATOMS: atom_id res chain seq x y z
N MET A 1 34.45 50.68 10.84
CA MET A 1 34.33 49.79 9.68
C MET A 1 35.13 48.51 9.94
N GLN A 2 34.53 47.52 10.59
CA GLN A 2 35.02 46.15 10.50
C GLN A 2 34.62 45.64 9.10
N GLN A 3 35.57 45.09 8.35
CA GLN A 3 35.30 44.44 7.06
C GLN A 3 34.30 43.30 7.29
N VAL A 4 33.18 43.32 6.59
CA VAL A 4 32.31 42.15 6.46
C VAL A 4 33.17 41.05 5.87
N THR A 5 33.46 40.00 6.63
CA THR A 5 34.16 38.82 6.10
C THR A 5 33.22 38.16 5.10
N THR A 6 33.46 38.42 3.81
CA THR A 6 32.72 37.80 2.71
C THR A 6 33.48 36.57 2.25
N VAL A 7 32.76 35.46 2.08
CA VAL A 7 33.30 34.24 1.50
C VAL A 7 32.52 34.00 0.21
N GLU A 8 33.21 34.04 -0.94
CA GLU A 8 32.61 34.06 -2.29
C GLU A 8 31.56 35.17 -2.52
N GLY A 9 31.67 36.30 -1.80
CA GLY A 9 30.74 37.42 -1.93
C GLY A 9 29.48 37.30 -1.04
N GLU A 10 29.29 36.20 -0.31
CA GLU A 10 28.19 36.07 0.65
C GLU A 10 28.57 36.65 2.03
N PRO A 11 27.77 37.58 2.58
CA PRO A 11 28.00 38.14 3.92
C PRO A 11 27.66 37.12 5.02
N ASN A 12 28.35 37.19 6.15
CA ASN A 12 28.05 36.34 7.31
C ASN A 12 26.59 36.53 7.77
N PRO A 13 25.74 35.49 7.74
CA PRO A 13 24.33 35.61 8.09
C PRO A 13 24.11 36.11 9.54
N LEU A 14 25.09 35.89 10.44
CA LEU A 14 25.06 36.43 11.81
C LEU A 14 24.90 37.95 11.84
N ASP A 15 25.47 38.66 10.87
CA ASP A 15 25.53 40.11 10.89
C ASP A 15 24.29 40.78 10.30
N SER A 16 23.53 40.08 9.44
CA SER A 16 22.31 40.61 8.81
C SER A 16 21.02 40.13 9.47
N THR A 17 20.97 38.87 9.92
CA THR A 17 19.74 38.22 10.40
C THR A 17 19.89 37.54 11.76
N GLY A 18 21.05 37.63 12.42
CA GLY A 18 21.29 37.07 13.76
C GLY A 18 20.45 37.68 14.89
N LEU A 19 20.44 37.03 16.06
CA LEU A 19 19.50 37.30 17.15
C LEU A 19 19.76 38.64 17.85
N CYS A 20 18.70 39.44 17.98
CA CYS A 20 18.66 40.66 18.79
C CYS A 20 17.82 40.43 20.05
N LEU A 21 18.45 40.48 21.23
CA LEU A 21 17.83 40.16 22.52
C LEU A 21 17.79 41.40 23.43
N LEU A 22 16.68 41.61 24.14
CA LEU A 22 16.51 42.70 25.10
C LEU A 22 16.10 42.17 26.47
N SER A 23 16.92 42.47 27.49
CA SER A 23 16.65 42.19 28.89
C SER A 23 16.38 43.48 29.65
N LEU A 24 15.25 43.55 30.35
CA LEU A 24 14.81 44.72 31.11
C LEU A 24 14.76 44.40 32.60
N ASP A 25 15.58 45.09 33.39
CA ASP A 25 15.68 44.86 34.83
C ASP A 25 14.37 45.20 35.57
N GLY A 26 14.12 44.48 36.66
CA GLY A 26 13.25 44.90 37.73
C GLY A 26 13.98 45.86 38.66
N GLY A 27 13.35 46.96 39.05
CA GLY A 27 13.96 47.94 39.96
C GLY A 27 12.99 48.54 40.95
N GLY A 28 11.82 47.90 41.09
CA GLY A 28 10.60 48.57 41.51
C GLY A 28 10.20 49.68 40.54
N VAL A 29 9.49 50.67 41.05
CA VAL A 29 9.05 52.00 40.54
C VAL A 29 10.12 52.91 39.90
N ARG A 30 11.11 52.38 39.18
CA ARG A 30 12.16 53.16 38.49
C ARG A 30 12.30 52.79 37.01
N GLY A 31 11.19 52.41 36.37
CA GLY A 31 11.18 51.98 34.97
C GLY A 31 11.33 53.12 33.97
N LEU A 32 11.21 54.38 34.38
CA LEU A 32 11.37 55.52 33.45
C LEU A 32 12.78 55.64 32.91
N SER A 33 13.82 55.41 33.72
CA SER A 33 15.21 55.47 33.23
C SER A 33 15.47 54.40 32.17
N THR A 34 14.92 53.19 32.35
CA THR A 34 14.99 52.09 31.36
C THR A 34 14.37 52.50 30.03
N LEU A 35 13.20 53.15 30.08
CA LEU A 35 12.52 53.65 28.88
C LEU A 35 13.28 54.80 28.21
N TYR A 36 13.85 55.73 28.97
CA TYR A 36 14.64 56.83 28.42
C TYR A 36 15.98 56.36 27.82
N ILE A 37 16.62 55.34 28.41
CA ILE A 37 17.78 54.69 27.79
C ILE A 37 17.37 54.08 26.46
N LEU A 38 16.28 53.30 26.44
CA LEU A 38 15.80 52.66 25.22
C LEU A 38 15.38 53.68 24.17
N LYS A 39 14.75 54.79 24.58
CA LYS A 39 14.40 55.91 23.70
C LYS A 39 15.66 56.50 23.06
N GLY A 40 16.69 56.80 23.84
CA GLY A 40 17.94 57.33 23.33
C GLY A 40 18.67 56.37 22.37
N LEU A 41 18.49 55.05 22.50
CA LEU A 41 19.00 54.07 21.54
C LEU A 41 18.13 54.02 20.27
N MET A 42 16.81 53.92 20.42
CA MET A 42 15.86 53.80 19.30
C MET A 42 15.76 55.08 18.46
N ASP A 43 15.86 56.26 19.06
CA ASP A 43 15.86 57.54 18.36
C ASP A 43 17.11 57.70 17.50
N ARG A 44 18.28 57.33 18.05
CA ARG A 44 19.55 57.33 17.29
C ARG A 44 19.51 56.29 16.16
N LEU A 45 19.01 55.08 16.44
CA LEU A 45 18.79 54.04 15.43
C LEU A 45 17.88 54.51 14.31
N ASN A 46 16.73 55.12 14.64
CA ASN A 46 15.78 55.58 13.64
C ASN A 46 16.28 56.80 12.85
N LYS A 47 17.15 57.63 13.44
CA LYS A 47 17.81 58.75 12.75
C LYS A 47 18.89 58.30 11.77
N GLU A 48 19.59 57.20 12.03
CA GLU A 48 20.62 56.64 11.13
C GLU A 48 20.02 55.88 9.93
N ARG A 49 18.70 55.71 9.87
CA ARG A 49 18.00 55.06 8.76
C ARG A 49 17.80 56.04 7.59
N PRO A 50 17.70 55.54 6.33
CA PRO A 50 17.45 56.39 5.17
C PRO A 50 16.18 57.24 5.32
N GLU A 51 16.26 58.51 4.92
CA GLU A 51 15.16 59.49 4.97
C GLU A 51 13.89 58.93 4.32
N GLY A 52 12.76 58.96 5.03
CA GLY A 52 11.47 58.42 4.57
C GLY A 52 11.15 56.98 5.01
N SER A 53 12.09 56.28 5.65
CA SER A 53 11.80 54.96 6.25
C SER A 53 10.86 55.08 7.46
N PRO A 54 9.88 54.16 7.65
CA PRO A 54 9.08 54.15 8.87
C PRO A 54 9.97 53.90 10.09
N ALA A 55 9.70 54.62 11.17
CA ALA A 55 10.41 54.45 12.44
C ALA A 55 10.16 53.03 12.97
N LYS A 56 11.24 52.28 13.20
CA LYS A 56 11.15 50.93 13.76
C LYS A 56 10.74 50.99 15.23
N LYS A 57 9.80 50.13 15.61
CA LYS A 57 9.43 49.84 16.99
C LYS A 57 10.38 48.81 17.60
N PRO A 58 10.49 48.71 18.94
CA PRO A 58 11.31 47.69 19.58
C PRO A 58 10.96 46.25 19.17
N CYS A 59 9.67 45.93 18.98
CA CYS A 59 9.23 44.60 18.51
C CYS A 59 9.64 44.26 17.06
N GLU A 60 10.14 45.22 16.29
CA GLU A 60 10.66 45.01 14.92
C GLU A 60 12.19 44.90 14.88
N VAL A 61 12.84 45.16 16.02
CA VAL A 61 14.30 45.14 16.17
C VAL A 61 14.74 43.94 17.00
N PHE A 62 14.03 43.65 18.09
CA PHE A 62 14.36 42.57 19.02
C PHE A 62 13.52 41.32 18.75
N ASP A 63 14.20 40.19 18.55
CA ASP A 63 13.59 38.89 18.36
C ASP A 63 13.01 38.34 19.69
N LEU A 64 13.60 38.74 20.84
CA LEU A 64 13.13 38.39 22.18
C LEU A 64 13.26 39.58 23.14
N ILE A 65 12.16 39.89 23.84
CA ILE A 65 12.14 40.87 24.94
C ILE A 65 11.71 40.18 26.23
N GLY A 66 12.60 40.17 27.23
CA GLY A 66 12.35 39.65 28.57
C GLY A 66 12.41 40.73 29.63
N GLY A 67 11.56 40.63 30.66
CA GLY A 67 11.59 41.58 31.76
C GLY A 67 11.03 41.06 33.07
N THR A 68 11.42 41.72 34.16
CA THR A 68 10.95 41.44 35.52
C THR A 68 10.38 42.70 36.16
N SER A 69 9.37 42.61 37.02
CA SER A 69 8.79 43.77 37.73
C SER A 69 8.33 44.86 36.76
N THR A 70 8.76 46.11 36.94
CA THR A 70 8.50 47.22 36.00
C THR A 70 9.11 46.98 34.62
N GLY A 71 10.28 46.36 34.51
CA GLY A 71 10.85 45.88 33.25
C GLY A 71 9.95 44.86 32.55
N GLY A 72 9.22 44.04 33.30
CA GLY A 72 8.22 43.10 32.78
C GLY A 72 7.00 43.82 32.19
N LEU A 73 6.49 44.87 32.86
CA LEU A 73 5.43 45.72 32.29
C LEU A 73 5.87 46.38 30.99
N ILE A 74 7.10 46.90 30.97
CA ILE A 74 7.69 47.53 29.79
C ILE A 74 7.83 46.50 28.65
N ALA A 75 8.30 45.28 28.94
CA ALA A 75 8.40 44.20 27.96
C ALA A 75 7.04 43.88 27.31
N ILE A 76 5.97 43.80 28.11
CA ILE A 76 4.60 43.58 27.61
C ILE A 76 4.16 44.75 26.72
N MET A 77 4.39 46.00 27.13
CA MET A 77 3.99 47.17 26.35
C MET A 77 4.75 47.28 25.01
N LEU A 78 6.07 47.09 25.03
CA LEU A 78 6.91 47.25 23.83
C LEU A 78 6.79 46.08 22.85
N GLY A 79 6.68 44.85 23.36
CA GLY A 79 6.63 43.66 22.54
C GLY A 79 5.21 43.17 22.27
N ARG A 80 4.44 42.84 23.33
CA ARG A 80 3.13 42.18 23.18
C ARG A 80 2.01 43.13 22.75
N LEU A 81 2.08 44.38 23.18
CA LEU A 81 1.17 45.47 22.76
C LEU A 81 1.77 46.34 21.65
N GLU A 82 2.96 45.98 21.14
CA GLU A 82 3.64 46.59 20.00
C GLU A 82 3.69 48.13 20.04
N MET A 83 3.91 48.70 21.23
CA MET A 83 4.06 50.14 21.42
C MET A 83 5.44 50.62 20.93
N ASP A 84 5.47 51.82 20.34
CA ASP A 84 6.70 52.61 20.25
C ASP A 84 7.12 53.12 21.65
N VAL A 85 8.37 53.55 21.78
CA VAL A 85 8.95 53.91 23.08
C VAL A 85 8.27 55.13 23.70
N ASP A 86 7.89 56.14 22.90
CA ASP A 86 7.20 57.33 23.39
C ASP A 86 5.81 57.02 23.94
N LYS A 87 5.01 56.21 23.23
CA LYS A 87 3.73 55.72 23.75
C LYS A 87 3.88 54.90 25.01
N CYS A 88 4.92 54.07 25.06
CA CYS A 88 5.23 53.28 26.24
C CYS A 88 5.57 54.18 27.45
N ILE A 89 6.38 55.24 27.26
CA ILE A 89 6.66 56.26 28.30
C ILE A 89 5.37 56.90 28.79
N MET A 90 4.52 57.39 27.88
CA MET A 90 3.26 58.02 28.26
C MET A 90 2.33 57.07 29.03
N ALA A 91 2.18 55.83 28.55
CA ALA A 91 1.36 54.81 29.20
C ALA A 91 1.92 54.44 30.58
N TYR A 92 3.24 54.26 30.69
CA TYR A 92 3.92 53.94 31.93
C TYR A 92 3.79 55.06 32.97
N ILE A 93 3.98 56.34 32.59
CA ILE A 93 3.79 57.50 33.48
C ILE A 93 2.35 57.52 34.00
N LYS A 94 1.36 57.34 33.12
CA LYS A 94 -0.06 57.34 33.51
C LYS A 94 -0.38 56.20 34.48
N LEU A 95 0.14 55.01 34.20
CA LEU A 95 0.01 53.82 35.03
C LEU A 95 0.62 54.05 36.42
N MET A 96 1.87 54.53 36.49
CA MET A 96 2.54 54.82 37.77
C MET A 96 1.86 55.94 38.56
N LYS A 97 1.42 57.01 37.89
CA LYS A 97 0.65 58.09 38.53
C LYS A 97 -0.64 57.55 39.16
N ARG A 98 -1.39 56.69 38.45
CA ARG A 98 -2.64 56.11 38.95
C ARG A 98 -2.43 55.19 40.15
N ILE A 99 -1.33 54.46 40.17
CA ILE A 99 -0.98 53.53 41.24
C ILE A 99 -0.50 54.29 42.50
N PHE A 100 0.33 55.32 42.34
CA PHE A 100 1.08 55.94 43.45
C PHE A 100 0.59 57.34 43.89
N CYS A 101 -0.39 57.96 43.24
CA CYS A 101 -0.86 59.32 43.58
C CYS A 101 -1.47 59.52 45.00
N LYS A 102 -1.98 58.46 45.66
CA LYS A 102 -2.47 58.53 47.07
C LYS A 102 -2.33 57.16 47.77
N PRO A 103 -1.54 57.02 48.85
CA PRO A 103 -1.51 55.80 49.65
C PRO A 103 -2.86 55.56 50.35
N SER A 104 -3.27 54.30 50.44
CA SER A 104 -4.52 53.88 51.10
C SER A 104 -4.53 54.30 52.58
N LYS A 105 -5.55 55.05 53.03
CA LYS A 105 -5.80 55.32 54.46
C LYS A 105 -6.61 54.17 55.06
N ARG A 106 -5.97 53.14 55.62
CA ARG A 106 -6.61 52.20 56.57
C ARG A 106 -5.63 51.58 57.59
N GLY A 107 -5.85 51.91 58.88
CA GLY A 107 -6.00 51.01 60.04
C GLY A 107 -4.82 50.19 60.58
N LEU A 108 -4.45 50.44 61.84
CA LEU A 108 -3.54 49.65 62.68
C LEU A 108 -4.04 48.21 62.99
N SER A 109 -3.05 47.30 63.10
CA SER A 109 -2.99 46.03 63.86
C SER A 109 -3.64 44.75 63.30
N SER A 110 -2.86 43.66 63.33
CA SER A 110 -3.27 42.32 63.78
C SER A 110 -2.03 41.48 64.12
N LEU A 111 -1.95 40.95 65.35
CA LEU A 111 -0.95 39.99 65.81
C LEU A 111 -1.10 38.66 65.03
N LEU A 112 -0.32 38.44 63.97
CA LEU A 112 0.09 37.13 63.41
C LEU A 112 0.79 37.39 62.07
N GLY A 113 2.13 37.42 62.10
CA GLY A 113 3.16 37.27 61.04
C GLY A 113 2.91 37.39 59.52
N LYS A 114 1.77 37.88 59.01
CA LYS A 114 1.49 38.02 57.57
C LYS A 114 1.65 39.48 57.13
N ILE A 115 2.57 39.72 56.20
CA ILE A 115 2.81 41.03 55.56
C ILE A 115 1.55 41.45 54.80
N LYS A 116 1.00 42.63 55.10
CA LYS A 116 -0.14 43.22 54.37
C LYS A 116 0.37 44.08 53.20
N PRO A 117 -0.25 44.02 52.01
CA PRO A 117 0.14 44.81 50.84
C PRO A 117 -0.09 46.31 51.08
N LYS A 118 0.84 47.14 50.60
CA LYS A 118 0.86 48.59 50.84
C LYS A 118 -0.04 49.39 49.87
N PHE A 119 -0.39 48.81 48.72
CA PHE A 119 -1.20 49.42 47.67
C PHE A 119 -2.33 48.50 47.21
N ASP A 120 -3.35 49.09 46.59
CA ASP A 120 -4.57 48.39 46.17
C ASP A 120 -4.34 47.64 44.85
N ALA A 121 -4.45 46.31 44.89
CA ALA A 121 -4.30 45.45 43.72
C ALA A 121 -5.36 45.73 42.62
N ASN A 122 -6.57 46.18 43.00
CA ASN A 122 -7.62 46.55 42.05
C ASN A 122 -7.29 47.85 41.31
N LYS A 123 -6.55 48.77 41.94
CA LYS A 123 -6.06 49.98 41.27
C LYS A 123 -4.98 49.66 40.25
N LEU A 124 -4.07 48.73 40.57
CA LEU A 124 -3.06 48.23 39.65
C LEU A 124 -3.73 47.53 38.45
N GLU A 125 -4.67 46.62 38.71
CA GLU A 125 -5.45 45.96 37.67
C GLU A 125 -6.22 46.96 36.79
N GLY A 126 -6.90 47.93 37.38
CA GLY A 126 -7.62 48.97 36.65
C GLY A 126 -6.71 49.87 35.80
N ALA A 127 -5.49 50.14 36.25
CA ALA A 127 -4.50 50.91 35.49
C ALA A 127 -3.93 50.10 34.32
N ILE A 128 -3.60 48.82 34.54
CA ILE A 128 -3.15 47.88 33.50
C ILE A 128 -4.24 47.70 32.43
N ASN A 129 -5.48 47.48 32.84
CA ASN A 129 -6.61 47.30 31.92
C ASN A 129 -6.84 48.54 31.04
N GLU A 130 -6.66 49.74 31.58
CA GLU A 130 -6.72 50.97 30.81
C GLU A 130 -5.64 51.04 29.73
N VAL A 131 -4.40 50.67 30.08
CA VAL A 131 -3.30 50.62 29.11
C VAL A 131 -3.58 49.60 28.00
N ILE A 132 -4.05 48.40 28.36
CA ILE A 132 -4.42 47.34 27.41
C ILE A 132 -5.53 47.82 26.46
N ASN A 133 -6.61 48.40 27.00
CA ASN A 133 -7.73 48.91 26.22
C ASN A 133 -7.34 50.04 25.26
N ASN A 134 -6.47 50.96 25.68
CA ASN A 134 -6.01 52.07 24.84
C ASN A 134 -5.19 51.60 23.62
N CYS A 135 -4.66 50.37 23.66
CA CYS A 135 -3.97 49.73 22.54
C CYS A 135 -4.89 48.87 21.66
N GLY A 136 -6.20 48.86 21.91
CA GLY A 136 -7.16 48.06 21.15
C GLY A 136 -7.22 46.58 21.53
N ALA A 137 -6.49 46.16 22.58
CA ALA A 137 -6.56 44.81 23.15
C ALA A 137 -7.57 44.76 24.31
N LYS A 138 -8.04 43.56 24.68
CA LYS A 138 -8.92 43.35 25.84
C LYS A 138 -8.12 42.75 27.01
N PRO A 139 -8.43 43.11 28.27
CA PRO A 139 -7.81 42.51 29.45
C PRO A 139 -7.91 40.99 29.56
N THR A 140 -8.92 40.41 28.90
CA THR A 140 -9.18 38.97 28.81
C THR A 140 -8.37 38.29 27.71
N ASP A 141 -7.74 39.04 26.82
CA ASP A 141 -6.94 38.46 25.75
C ASP A 141 -5.76 37.69 26.34
N LEU A 142 -5.48 36.52 25.76
CA LEU A 142 -4.41 35.66 26.21
C LEU A 142 -3.05 36.32 25.94
N PHE A 143 -2.14 36.17 26.90
CA PHE A 143 -0.78 36.65 26.76
C PHE A 143 -0.07 35.93 25.61
N ASN A 144 -0.30 34.61 25.49
CA ASN A 144 -0.04 33.82 24.29
C ASN A 144 -1.37 33.57 23.56
N ASP A 145 -1.59 34.26 22.45
CA ASP A 145 -2.77 34.13 21.59
C ASP A 145 -2.51 33.28 20.33
N GLN A 146 -1.39 32.54 20.30
CA GLN A 146 -0.94 31.71 19.17
C GLN A 146 -0.63 32.47 17.88
N ALA A 147 -0.68 33.81 17.87
CA ALA A 147 -0.31 34.56 16.68
C ALA A 147 1.22 34.55 16.48
N ASP A 148 1.63 34.29 15.25
CA ASP A 148 3.04 34.24 14.85
C ASP A 148 3.60 35.67 14.76
N ARG A 149 4.25 36.11 15.84
CA ARG A 149 4.89 37.44 15.94
C ARG A 149 6.39 37.31 15.80
N SER A 150 6.98 38.30 15.12
CA SER A 150 8.44 38.42 14.96
C SER A 150 9.17 38.61 16.30
N CYS A 151 8.54 39.30 17.26
CA CYS A 151 9.09 39.51 18.59
C CYS A 151 8.37 38.64 19.61
N ARG A 152 9.16 37.83 20.31
CA ARG A 152 8.72 36.99 21.41
C ARG A 152 8.87 37.75 22.73
N VAL A 153 7.89 37.64 23.62
CA VAL A 153 7.91 38.33 24.92
C VAL A 153 7.72 37.33 26.05
N PHE A 154 8.53 37.45 27.09
CA PHE A 154 8.26 36.76 28.35
C PHE A 154 8.47 37.68 29.54
N VAL A 155 7.80 37.37 30.64
CA VAL A 155 7.98 38.07 31.91
C VAL A 155 8.30 37.10 33.03
N CYS A 156 9.21 37.50 33.91
CA CYS A 156 9.56 36.73 35.08
C CYS A 156 8.59 37.01 36.23
N SER A 157 8.19 35.93 36.90
CA SER A 157 7.41 35.91 38.13
C SER A 157 7.96 34.82 39.04
N ILE A 158 7.56 34.77 40.31
CA ILE A 158 7.81 33.62 41.20
C ILE A 158 6.50 32.99 41.60
N THR A 159 6.49 31.68 41.82
CA THR A 159 5.31 31.01 42.39
C THR A 159 5.40 30.93 43.89
N GLN A 160 4.32 31.26 44.59
CA GLN A 160 4.33 31.31 46.06
C GLN A 160 4.57 29.94 46.69
N GLU A 161 4.18 28.89 46.00
CA GLU A 161 4.25 27.51 46.48
C GLU A 161 5.69 27.01 46.53
N THR A 162 6.50 27.26 45.50
CA THR A 162 7.88 26.74 45.41
C THR A 162 8.96 27.82 45.54
N LYS A 163 8.60 29.10 45.35
CA LYS A 163 9.50 30.25 45.20
C LYS A 163 10.40 30.19 43.96
N ASP A 164 10.16 29.26 43.04
CA ASP A 164 10.90 29.19 41.77
C ASP A 164 10.49 30.31 40.81
N ILE A 165 11.44 30.75 40.00
CA ILE A 165 11.21 31.68 38.90
C ILE A 165 10.40 30.96 37.81
N VAL A 166 9.28 31.57 37.42
CA VAL A 166 8.42 31.13 36.34
C VAL A 166 8.30 32.21 35.28
N ARG A 167 8.56 31.81 34.03
CA ARG A 167 8.48 32.65 32.84
C ARG A 167 7.10 32.50 32.20
N LEU A 168 6.30 33.54 32.26
CA LEU A 168 5.03 33.64 31.51
C LEU A 168 5.37 34.13 30.10
N ARG A 169 4.89 33.46 29.06
CA ARG A 169 5.33 33.67 27.67
C ARG A 169 4.18 34.12 26.78
N SER A 170 4.49 34.93 25.77
CA SER A 170 3.57 35.30 24.68
C SER A 170 3.59 34.33 23.49
N TYR A 171 4.31 33.22 23.61
CA TYR A 171 4.61 32.25 22.56
C TYR A 171 4.74 30.83 23.12
N GLY A 172 4.69 29.82 22.26
CA GLY A 172 5.00 28.41 22.56
C GLY A 172 3.80 27.44 22.45
N ASN A 173 4.09 26.19 22.06
CA ASN A 173 3.12 25.10 21.85
C ASN A 173 3.13 24.02 22.96
N LYS A 174 4.01 24.13 23.97
CA LYS A 174 4.04 23.23 25.14
C LYS A 174 2.93 23.65 26.15
N ALA A 175 2.47 22.73 27.00
CA ALA A 175 1.45 22.97 28.04
C ALA A 175 1.92 23.99 29.09
N GLY A 176 1.93 25.27 28.73
CA GLY A 176 2.30 26.40 29.58
C GLY A 176 1.11 26.97 30.36
N ILE A 177 1.41 27.80 31.36
CA ILE A 177 0.39 28.51 32.14
C ILE A 177 -0.32 29.51 31.21
N GLN A 178 -1.62 29.28 30.94
CA GLN A 178 -2.45 30.19 30.16
C GLN A 178 -2.82 31.42 31.01
N ALA A 179 -2.02 32.47 30.89
CA ALA A 179 -2.29 33.77 31.50
C ALA A 179 -2.90 34.75 30.49
N THR A 180 -3.80 35.62 30.92
CA THR A 180 -4.17 36.82 30.13
C THR A 180 -3.05 37.87 30.18
N ILE A 181 -3.07 38.83 29.25
CA ILE A 181 -2.12 39.96 29.27
C ILE A 181 -2.14 40.67 30.63
N CYS A 182 -3.34 40.89 31.19
CA CYS A 182 -3.49 41.52 32.50
C CYS A 182 -2.92 40.63 33.63
N GLN A 183 -3.19 39.32 33.60
CA GLN A 183 -2.64 38.40 34.59
C GLN A 183 -1.12 38.34 34.57
N ALA A 184 -0.50 38.28 33.38
CA ALA A 184 0.95 38.30 33.23
C ALA A 184 1.58 39.62 33.72
N ALA A 185 0.98 40.75 33.34
CA ALA A 185 1.38 42.09 33.79
C ALA A 185 1.29 42.25 35.32
N ARG A 186 0.20 41.76 35.92
CA ARG A 186 0.05 41.78 37.37
C ARG A 186 1.00 40.79 38.07
N ALA A 187 1.20 39.60 37.52
CA ALA A 187 2.07 38.58 38.11
C ALA A 187 3.53 39.05 38.19
N THR A 188 4.04 39.69 37.13
CA THR A 188 5.39 40.27 37.17
C THR A 188 5.46 41.51 38.08
N SER A 189 4.37 42.27 38.25
CA SER A 189 4.34 43.50 39.07
C SER A 189 3.94 43.32 40.52
N ALA A 190 3.51 42.12 40.94
CA ALA A 190 2.96 41.84 42.26
C ALA A 190 4.07 41.67 43.31
N ALA A 191 4.82 42.75 43.57
CA ALA A 191 5.85 42.74 44.59
C ALA A 191 5.21 42.42 45.95
N THR A 192 5.76 41.41 46.65
CA THR A 192 5.16 40.76 47.84
C THR A 192 4.85 41.70 49.01
N SER A 193 5.40 42.92 49.00
CA SER A 193 5.16 43.97 50.00
C SER A 193 4.30 45.14 49.50
N PHE A 194 4.04 45.24 48.19
CA PHE A 194 3.28 46.33 47.57
C PHE A 194 1.90 45.92 47.09
N PHE A 195 1.73 44.74 46.50
CA PHE A 195 0.46 44.25 45.96
C PHE A 195 0.20 42.80 46.36
N GLU A 196 -1.06 42.38 46.31
CA GLU A 196 -1.41 40.97 46.51
C GLU A 196 -0.94 40.09 45.33
N PRO A 197 -0.50 38.85 45.60
CA PRO A 197 -0.19 37.85 44.58
C PRO A 197 -1.39 37.55 43.68
N VAL A 198 -1.13 37.26 42.41
CA VAL A 198 -2.15 36.98 41.39
C VAL A 198 -2.38 35.48 41.27
N SER A 199 -3.64 35.05 41.18
CA SER A 199 -3.97 33.64 40.92
C SER A 199 -4.14 33.41 39.42
N ILE A 200 -3.41 32.44 38.86
CA ILE A 200 -3.55 31.99 37.47
C ILE A 200 -3.71 30.47 37.50
N GLY A 201 -4.90 29.99 37.14
CA GLY A 201 -5.30 28.61 37.41
C GLY A 201 -5.26 28.30 38.92
N ALA A 202 -4.61 27.18 39.28
CA ALA A 202 -4.47 26.75 40.68
C ALA A 202 -3.25 27.34 41.42
N ARG A 203 -2.42 28.15 40.76
CA ARG A 203 -1.13 28.66 41.30
C ARG A 203 -1.20 30.16 41.61
N ARG A 204 -0.46 30.60 42.63
CA ARG A 204 -0.32 32.02 42.99
C ARG A 204 1.05 32.56 42.59
N PHE A 205 1.06 33.68 41.89
CA PHE A 205 2.24 34.34 41.33
C PHE A 205 2.53 35.68 42.02
N ALA A 206 3.80 35.97 42.26
CA ALA A 206 4.30 37.25 42.76
C ALA A 206 5.51 37.73 41.93
N ASP A 207 5.96 38.96 42.16
CA ASP A 207 7.04 39.59 41.40
C ASP A 207 8.34 38.77 41.41
N GLY A 208 8.91 38.56 40.23
CA GLY A 208 10.17 37.85 40.01
C GLY A 208 11.41 38.58 40.52
N GLY A 209 11.28 39.83 40.98
CA GLY A 209 12.39 40.64 41.47
C GLY A 209 13.19 39.99 42.61
N LEU A 210 12.58 39.10 43.41
CA LEU A 210 13.24 38.39 44.51
C LEU A 210 14.11 37.17 44.08
N GLY A 211 14.45 37.07 42.79
CA GLY A 211 15.28 35.98 42.26
C GLY A 211 15.91 36.30 40.89
N ALA A 212 15.22 37.03 40.03
CA ALA A 212 15.63 37.39 38.67
C ALA A 212 15.49 38.89 38.40
N ASN A 213 16.04 39.72 39.29
CA ASN A 213 15.91 41.19 39.18
C ASN A 213 16.61 41.75 37.93
N ASN A 214 17.70 41.12 37.49
CA ASN A 214 18.30 41.33 36.18
C ASN A 214 18.10 40.03 35.37
N PRO A 215 17.12 39.97 34.45
CA PRO A 215 16.70 38.72 33.84
C PRO A 215 17.60 38.23 32.67
N VAL A 216 18.89 38.59 32.66
CA VAL A 216 19.81 38.25 31.55
C VAL A 216 20.04 36.74 31.41
N ASP A 217 20.13 36.00 32.51
CA ASP A 217 20.26 34.54 32.47
C ASP A 217 18.95 33.88 31.99
N GLU A 218 17.80 34.48 32.30
CA GLU A 218 16.50 34.03 31.82
C GLU A 218 16.29 34.32 30.33
N VAL A 219 16.77 35.47 29.84
CA VAL A 219 16.72 35.82 28.40
C VAL A 219 17.65 34.92 27.61
N GLU A 220 18.87 34.64 28.10
CA GLU A 220 19.77 33.66 27.49
C GLU A 220 19.14 32.26 27.46
N GLY A 221 18.57 31.82 28.58
CA GLY A 221 17.91 30.50 28.66
C GLY A 221 16.74 30.37 27.69
N GLU A 222 15.84 31.35 27.63
CA GLU A 222 14.72 31.32 26.68
C GLU A 222 15.18 31.36 25.23
N ALA A 223 16.17 32.19 24.90
CA ALA A 223 16.69 32.21 23.54
C ALA A 223 17.37 30.88 23.16
N SER A 224 18.11 30.25 24.08
CA SER A 224 18.61 28.89 23.87
C SER A 224 17.48 27.89 23.63
N ASP A 225 16.41 27.94 24.43
CA ASP A 225 15.27 27.01 24.31
C ASP A 225 14.51 27.18 22.98
N ILE A 226 14.48 28.40 22.42
CA ILE A 226 13.75 28.69 21.17
C ILE A 226 14.59 28.36 19.92
N TRP A 227 15.85 28.78 19.89
CA TRP A 227 16.67 28.73 18.67
C TRP A 227 17.79 27.69 18.72
N CYS A 228 18.02 27.05 19.87
CA CYS A 228 19.12 26.12 20.09
C CYS A 228 18.70 24.92 20.99
N GLU A 229 17.46 24.42 20.87
CA GLU A 229 16.94 23.33 21.74
C GLU A 229 17.86 22.08 21.73
N ASP A 230 18.49 21.79 20.59
CA ASP A 230 19.38 20.62 20.43
C ASP A 230 20.78 20.79 21.03
N THR A 231 21.33 22.01 21.03
CA THR A 231 22.74 22.27 21.37
C THR A 231 22.94 23.06 22.66
N GLY A 232 21.95 23.87 23.05
CA GLY A 232 22.01 24.84 24.14
C GLY A 232 22.97 26.02 23.91
N ASP A 233 23.75 26.05 22.83
CA ASP A 233 24.79 27.05 22.58
C ASP A 233 24.26 28.25 21.78
N LEU A 234 23.72 29.23 22.52
CA LEU A 234 23.14 30.45 21.95
C LEU A 234 24.18 31.41 21.38
N LYS A 235 25.36 31.49 22.01
CA LYS A 235 26.37 32.53 21.77
C LYS A 235 26.74 32.74 20.29
N PRO A 236 26.94 31.70 19.45
CA PRO A 236 27.29 31.88 18.05
C PRO A 236 26.20 32.52 17.18
N HIS A 237 24.97 32.63 17.71
CA HIS A 237 23.79 33.08 16.97
C HIS A 237 23.36 34.50 17.38
N VAL A 238 23.96 35.06 18.44
CA VAL A 238 23.62 36.39 18.96
C VAL A 238 24.32 37.48 18.17
N LYS A 239 23.51 38.30 17.51
CA LYS A 239 23.95 39.53 16.87
C LYS A 239 24.13 40.65 17.89
N CYS A 240 23.11 40.88 18.72
CA CYS A 240 23.09 41.96 19.69
C CYS A 240 22.26 41.56 20.92
N PHE A 241 22.83 41.66 22.12
CA PHE A 241 22.11 41.40 23.37
C PHE A 241 22.26 42.61 24.29
N ILE A 242 21.16 43.31 24.51
CA ILE A 242 21.09 44.52 25.32
C ILE A 242 20.43 44.21 26.66
N SER A 243 21.08 44.61 27.75
CA SER A 243 20.54 44.59 29.10
C SER A 243 20.43 46.02 29.62
N ILE A 244 19.24 46.43 30.06
CA ILE A 244 18.96 47.80 30.54
C ILE A 244 18.50 47.78 31.99
N GLY A 245 19.23 48.51 32.84
CA GLY A 245 18.94 48.70 34.25
C GLY A 245 18.01 49.88 34.55
N THR A 246 17.57 49.95 35.81
CA THR A 246 16.68 51.00 36.35
C THR A 246 17.42 52.11 37.12
N GLY A 247 18.74 52.22 36.96
CA GLY A 247 19.60 53.19 37.66
C GLY A 247 20.10 52.73 39.03
N ASN A 248 21.27 53.24 39.45
CA ASN A 248 21.88 52.91 40.74
C ASN A 248 21.24 53.72 41.89
N PRO A 249 20.66 53.09 42.94
CA PRO A 249 20.13 53.80 44.11
C PRO A 249 21.19 54.54 44.96
N GLY A 250 22.48 54.26 44.81
CA GLY A 250 23.54 54.81 45.66
C GLY A 250 23.59 54.20 47.08
N LYS A 251 24.76 54.32 47.74
CA LYS A 251 24.97 53.85 49.12
C LYS A 251 24.85 55.04 50.11
N LYS A 252 23.65 55.36 50.60
CA LYS A 252 23.48 56.26 51.76
C LYS A 252 23.16 55.45 53.03
N ALA A 253 23.79 55.83 54.14
CA ALA A 253 23.53 55.31 55.48
C ALA A 253 22.23 55.88 56.05
N MET A 254 21.59 55.12 56.94
CA MET A 254 20.28 55.37 57.54
C MET A 254 20.14 56.75 58.20
N GLU A 255 18.98 57.39 57.99
CA GLU A 255 18.40 58.34 58.95
C GLU A 255 16.96 57.95 59.31
N ASP A 256 16.66 58.11 60.60
CA ASP A 256 15.48 57.65 61.30
C ASP A 256 14.24 58.51 61.01
N ASN A 257 13.33 58.01 60.19
CA ASN A 257 11.92 57.74 60.55
C ASN A 257 11.04 57.54 59.29
N LEU A 258 10.05 56.65 59.45
CA LEU A 258 9.01 56.19 58.50
C LEU A 258 9.44 55.23 57.37
N LEU A 259 9.16 53.93 57.62
CA LEU A 259 9.12 52.74 56.73
C LEU A 259 10.38 51.84 56.68
N LYS A 260 10.54 50.98 57.70
CA LYS A 260 11.64 49.99 57.86
C LYS A 260 11.72 48.82 56.87
N PHE A 261 10.75 48.61 55.96
CA PHE A 261 10.76 47.44 55.03
C PHE A 261 11.28 47.76 53.61
N VAL A 262 10.97 48.97 53.11
CA VAL A 262 11.41 49.42 51.76
C VAL A 262 12.90 49.79 51.76
N SER A 263 13.44 50.23 52.90
CA SER A 263 14.84 50.65 53.06
C SER A 263 15.87 49.50 53.10
N LYS A 264 15.46 48.25 53.38
CA LYS A 264 16.35 47.06 53.37
C LYS A 264 16.36 46.31 52.04
N THR A 265 15.19 46.17 51.41
CA THR A 265 15.03 45.30 50.22
C THR A 265 15.60 45.94 48.94
N LEU A 266 15.49 47.26 48.76
CA LEU A 266 15.98 47.95 47.56
C LEU A 266 17.52 47.92 47.41
N PRO A 267 18.33 48.14 48.46
CA PRO A 267 19.78 47.96 48.38
C PRO A 267 20.21 46.51 48.10
N GLU A 268 19.50 45.52 48.66
CA GLU A 268 19.78 44.08 48.44
C GLU A 268 19.52 43.69 46.97
N LEU A 269 18.38 44.10 46.41
CA LEU A 269 18.05 43.88 45.00
C LEU A 269 19.03 44.58 44.05
N ALA A 270 19.43 45.82 44.35
CA ALA A 270 20.45 46.53 43.57
C ALA A 270 21.82 45.83 43.62
N THR A 271 22.22 45.32 44.79
CA THR A 271 23.46 44.55 44.96
C THR A 271 23.41 43.25 44.15
N GLN A 272 22.27 42.55 44.16
CA GLN A 272 22.07 41.34 43.36
C GLN A 272 22.15 41.64 41.86
N THR A 273 21.51 42.72 41.38
CA THR A 273 21.59 43.16 39.98
C THR A 273 23.02 43.44 39.52
N GLU A 274 23.82 44.16 40.33
CA GLU A 274 25.23 44.44 40.03
C GLU A 274 26.10 43.17 40.03
N GLN A 275 25.82 42.20 40.91
CA GLN A 275 26.53 40.92 40.93
C GLN A 275 26.19 40.05 39.71
N THR A 276 24.90 39.95 39.36
CA THR A 276 24.44 39.26 38.15
C THR A 276 25.08 39.88 36.91
N GLU A 277 25.11 41.20 36.81
CA GLU A 277 25.75 41.93 35.71
C GLU A 277 27.23 41.55 35.55
N LYS A 278 28.03 41.62 36.64
CA LYS A 278 29.46 41.28 36.60
C LYS A 278 29.69 39.83 36.18
N ARG A 279 28.89 38.90 36.72
CA ARG A 279 28.96 37.47 36.37
C ARG A 279 28.60 37.24 34.91
N PHE A 280 27.58 37.93 34.41
CA PHE A 280 27.11 37.78 33.04
C PHE A 280 28.10 38.36 32.03
N ILE A 281 28.68 39.54 32.29
CA ILE A 281 29.77 40.11 31.47
C ILE A 281 30.97 39.16 31.42
N ALA A 282 31.35 38.53 32.55
CA ALA A 282 32.43 37.55 32.56
C ALA A 282 32.10 36.30 31.72
N LYS A 283 30.85 35.82 31.77
CA LYS A 283 30.35 34.70 30.95
C LYS A 283 30.32 35.04 29.45
N TRP A 284 29.99 36.28 29.10
CA TRP A 284 29.87 36.80 27.73
C TRP A 284 31.07 37.66 27.30
N ARG A 285 32.26 37.45 27.89
CA ARG A 285 33.43 38.32 27.71
C ARG A 285 33.85 38.54 26.24
N LEU A 286 33.73 37.51 25.40
CA LEU A 286 34.09 37.58 23.98
C LEU A 286 33.08 38.47 23.24
N HIS A 287 31.80 38.19 23.40
CA HIS A 287 30.70 38.99 22.84
C HIS A 287 30.69 40.42 23.35
N TYR A 288 31.10 40.66 24.59
CA TYR A 288 31.28 42.00 25.13
C TYR A 288 32.44 42.73 24.43
N ALA A 289 33.56 42.05 24.19
CA ALA A 289 34.70 42.61 23.44
C ALA A 289 34.40 42.78 21.94
N GLU A 290 33.52 41.96 21.37
CA GLU A 290 33.08 41.99 19.97
C GLU A 290 31.90 42.94 19.73
N ASN A 291 31.50 43.77 20.72
CA ASN A 291 30.36 44.69 20.61
C ASN A 291 29.04 43.97 20.24
N ARG A 292 28.79 42.80 20.83
CA ARG A 292 27.56 42.00 20.68
C ARG A 292 26.75 41.89 21.97
N TYR A 293 27.33 42.17 23.14
CA TYR A 293 26.59 42.31 24.40
C TYR A 293 26.78 43.71 25.00
N PHE A 294 25.68 44.38 25.33
CA PHE A 294 25.66 45.75 25.82
C PHE A 294 24.88 45.85 27.13
N ARG A 295 25.45 46.56 28.11
CA ARG A 295 24.80 46.87 29.38
C ARG A 295 24.71 48.38 29.55
N PHE A 296 23.50 48.86 29.83
CA PHE A 296 23.21 50.27 30.11
C PHE A 296 22.51 50.39 31.45
N ASN A 297 23.04 51.22 32.34
CA ASN A 297 22.46 51.47 33.66
C ASN A 297 22.95 52.84 34.16
N VAL A 298 22.06 53.74 34.54
CA VAL A 298 22.46 55.09 34.97
C VAL A 298 23.22 55.02 36.30
N ASP A 299 24.49 55.41 36.28
CA ASP A 299 25.39 55.22 37.42
C ASP A 299 25.21 56.26 38.55
N GLN A 300 24.79 57.48 38.22
CA GLN A 300 24.64 58.61 39.15
C GLN A 300 23.47 59.52 38.75
N GLY A 301 22.85 60.22 39.71
CA GLY A 301 21.80 61.21 39.47
C GLY A 301 20.38 60.73 39.77
N LEU A 302 20.19 59.44 40.06
CA LEU A 302 18.87 58.83 40.35
C LEU A 302 18.73 58.30 41.80
N GLN A 303 19.66 58.65 42.70
CA GLN A 303 19.73 58.09 44.06
C GLN A 303 18.55 58.48 44.95
N ASP A 304 18.02 59.69 44.77
CA ASP A 304 16.92 60.23 45.58
C ASP A 304 15.53 60.04 44.91
N VAL A 305 15.47 59.26 43.81
CA VAL A 305 14.21 58.93 43.10
C VAL A 305 13.48 57.79 43.81
N GLY A 306 12.30 58.09 44.36
CA GLY A 306 11.44 57.15 45.08
C GLY A 306 10.22 56.64 44.29
N LEU A 307 9.20 56.15 45.00
CA LEU A 307 7.97 55.54 44.44
C LEU A 307 7.10 56.45 43.57
N ALA A 308 7.36 57.76 43.55
CA ALA A 308 6.65 58.73 42.73
C ALA A 308 7.53 59.25 41.58
N GLU A 309 8.24 58.36 40.88
CA GLU A 309 9.14 58.72 39.76
C GLU A 309 8.46 59.58 38.67
N TYR A 310 7.15 59.39 38.47
CA TYR A 310 6.34 60.17 37.53
C TYR A 310 6.29 61.68 37.86
N GLN A 311 6.63 62.09 39.09
CA GLN A 311 6.74 63.51 39.48
C GLN A 311 8.12 64.10 39.21
N GLN A 312 9.13 63.24 38.97
CA GLN A 312 10.53 63.62 38.76
C GLN A 312 10.98 63.33 37.32
N GLN A 313 10.04 63.30 36.37
CA GLN A 313 10.29 62.96 34.96
C GLN A 313 11.48 63.74 34.37
N GLY A 314 11.50 65.07 34.53
CA GLY A 314 12.57 65.91 33.99
C GLY A 314 13.95 65.64 34.58
N LEU A 315 14.02 65.25 35.86
CA LEU A 315 15.28 64.83 36.50
C LEU A 315 15.77 63.51 35.91
N ILE A 316 14.87 62.53 35.77
CA ILE A 316 15.21 61.20 35.27
C ILE A 316 15.64 61.26 33.80
N GLU A 317 14.91 62.02 32.98
CA GLU A 317 15.24 62.26 31.57
C GLU A 317 16.61 62.93 31.45
N SER A 318 16.84 64.05 32.15
CA SER A 318 18.12 64.77 32.10
C SER A 318 19.30 63.94 32.62
N ALA A 319 19.14 63.20 33.71
CA ALA A 319 20.19 62.31 34.23
C ALA A 319 20.49 61.15 33.26
N THR A 320 19.46 60.64 32.57
CA THR A 320 19.62 59.56 31.58
C THR A 320 20.29 60.07 30.30
N GLU A 321 19.89 61.25 29.80
CA GLU A 321 20.55 61.90 28.67
C GLU A 321 22.02 62.18 28.98
N GLY A 322 22.30 62.77 30.15
CA GLY A 322 23.67 63.01 30.61
C GLY A 322 24.50 61.73 30.71
N TYR A 323 23.89 60.61 31.13
CA TYR A 323 24.55 59.30 31.13
C TYR A 323 24.86 58.79 29.71
N LEU A 324 23.91 58.86 28.79
CA LEU A 324 24.10 58.38 27.41
C LEU A 324 25.13 59.21 26.63
N ASP A 325 25.25 60.51 26.93
CA ASP A 325 26.20 61.42 26.30
C ASP A 325 27.56 61.47 27.02
N HIS A 326 27.70 60.86 28.20
CA HIS A 326 28.96 60.75 28.91
C HIS A 326 30.01 60.02 28.08
N GLN A 327 31.25 60.53 28.04
CA GLN A 327 32.31 60.03 27.16
C GLN A 327 32.59 58.53 27.32
N ALA A 328 32.45 57.98 28.53
CA ALA A 328 32.63 56.56 28.82
C ALA A 328 31.52 55.65 28.26
N VAL A 329 30.35 56.20 27.93
CA VAL A 329 29.13 55.46 27.52
C VAL A 329 28.80 55.74 26.05
N LYS A 330 29.08 56.94 25.55
CA LYS A 330 28.78 57.39 24.18
C LYS A 330 29.29 56.44 23.08
N PHE A 331 30.49 55.87 23.25
CA PHE A 331 31.02 54.88 22.30
C PHE A 331 30.24 53.57 22.31
N ARG A 332 29.84 53.10 23.51
CA ARG A 332 29.00 51.91 23.67
C ARG A 332 27.61 52.13 23.04
N VAL A 333 27.05 53.32 23.18
CA VAL A 333 25.80 53.72 22.52
C VAL A 333 25.94 53.66 21.00
N ARG A 334 26.99 54.27 20.44
CA ARG A 334 27.26 54.24 18.99
C ARG A 334 27.40 52.79 18.48
N ASP A 335 28.26 52.00 19.10
CA ASP A 335 28.54 50.63 18.66
C ASP A 335 27.29 49.73 18.76
N CYS A 336 26.45 49.97 19.77
CA CYS A 336 25.15 49.31 19.90
C CYS A 336 24.19 49.71 18.77
N VAL A 337 24.10 50.99 18.43
CA VAL A 337 23.23 51.49 17.36
C VAL A 337 23.70 50.98 15.99
N GLU A 338 25.00 51.02 15.70
CA GLU A 338 25.57 50.48 14.46
C GLU A 338 25.29 48.97 14.31
N ASN A 339 25.41 48.20 15.40
CA ASN A 339 25.08 46.78 15.40
C ASN A 339 23.59 46.56 15.12
N LEU A 340 22.68 47.30 15.77
CA LEU A 340 21.25 47.19 15.52
C LEU A 340 20.86 47.62 14.10
N ASN A 341 21.52 48.64 13.51
CA ASN A 341 21.17 49.17 12.19
C ASN A 341 21.41 48.16 11.05
N SER A 342 22.37 47.25 11.22
CA SER A 342 22.65 46.19 10.24
C SER A 342 21.66 45.01 10.28
N LYS A 343 20.72 44.98 11.23
CA LYS A 343 19.65 43.96 11.30
C LYS A 343 18.59 44.22 10.22
N GLN A 344 18.57 43.35 9.20
CA GLN A 344 17.69 43.49 8.04
C GLN A 344 16.29 42.90 8.30
N SER A 345 16.22 41.70 8.88
CA SER A 345 14.97 40.96 9.11
C SER A 345 15.00 40.17 10.43
N PRO A 346 13.83 39.78 10.96
CA PRO A 346 13.73 38.91 12.14
C PRO A 346 14.45 37.56 11.93
N THR A 347 14.97 36.97 13.01
CA THR A 347 15.70 35.69 12.96
C THR A 347 14.74 34.52 12.81
N ASN A 348 14.98 33.69 11.80
CA ASN A 348 14.24 32.44 11.58
C ASN A 348 14.51 31.42 12.70
N LEU A 349 13.56 30.55 13.01
CA LEU A 349 13.73 29.42 13.93
C LEU A 349 14.87 28.47 13.52
N ASN A 350 15.12 28.28 12.22
CA ASN A 350 16.18 27.39 11.71
C ASN A 350 17.56 28.06 11.58
N PHE A 351 17.75 29.24 12.15
CA PHE A 351 18.97 30.04 11.98
C PHE A 351 20.25 29.34 12.46
N ALA A 352 20.16 28.47 13.47
CA ALA A 352 21.31 27.69 13.94
C ALA A 352 21.89 26.77 12.86
N GLU A 353 21.03 26.18 12.03
CA GLU A 353 21.44 25.31 10.92
C GLU A 353 22.05 26.12 9.76
N GLU A 354 21.53 27.33 9.52
CA GLU A 354 22.08 28.28 8.54
C GLU A 354 23.53 28.68 8.90
N ILE A 355 23.77 29.06 10.16
CA ILE A 355 25.11 29.38 10.67
C ILE A 355 26.04 28.15 10.63
N ARG A 356 25.53 26.96 10.95
CA ARG A 356 26.30 25.71 10.88
C ARG A 356 26.76 25.42 9.44
N ARG A 357 25.86 25.51 8.46
CA ARG A 357 26.20 25.33 7.03
C ARG A 357 27.22 26.34 6.55
N TYR A 358 27.05 27.61 6.91
CA TYR A 358 28.00 28.66 6.57
C TYR A 358 29.40 28.33 7.12
N LYS A 359 29.51 27.95 8.40
CA LYS A 359 30.80 27.56 9.00
C LYS A 359 31.44 26.34 8.33
N ILE A 360 30.66 25.33 7.96
CA ILE A 360 31.15 24.15 7.23
C ILE A 360 31.67 24.55 5.84
N LYS A 361 30.92 25.39 5.12
CA LYS A 361 31.33 25.92 3.81
C LYS A 361 32.67 26.66 3.90
N VAL A 362 32.84 27.54 4.90
CA VAL A 362 34.11 28.26 5.14
C VAL A 362 35.27 27.28 5.42
N ALA A 363 35.08 26.32 6.33
CA ALA A 363 36.12 25.35 6.68
C ALA A 363 36.53 24.45 5.49
N LEU A 364 35.58 24.04 4.65
CA LEU A 364 35.85 23.26 3.44
C LEU A 364 36.55 24.09 2.35
N LEU A 365 36.21 25.38 2.23
CA LEU A 365 36.86 26.30 1.31
C LEU A 365 38.33 26.52 1.65
N GLU A 366 38.67 26.57 2.94
CA GLU A 366 40.05 26.64 3.43
C GLU A 366 40.85 25.35 3.18
N GLN A 367 40.23 24.17 3.30
CA GLN A 367 40.91 22.87 3.11
C GLN A 367 41.29 22.55 1.66
N TRP A 368 40.54 23.03 0.66
CA TRP A 368 40.67 22.63 -0.75
C TRP A 368 40.97 23.82 -1.69
N GLN A 369 41.94 24.67 -1.33
CA GLN A 369 42.28 25.86 -2.12
C GLN A 369 42.77 25.51 -3.55
N GLY A 370 42.04 25.97 -4.58
CA GLY A 370 42.47 25.95 -5.98
C GLY A 370 42.24 24.67 -6.80
N ARG A 371 41.57 23.65 -6.24
CA ARG A 371 41.28 22.34 -6.90
C ARG A 371 39.77 22.11 -7.12
N THR A 372 39.40 21.47 -8.22
CA THR A 372 37.98 21.18 -8.54
C THR A 372 37.45 20.03 -7.68
N ARG A 373 36.47 20.31 -6.81
CA ARG A 373 35.91 19.37 -5.81
C ARG A 373 34.68 18.59 -6.29
N TRP A 374 34.18 18.91 -7.48
CA TRP A 374 32.96 18.35 -8.03
C TRP A 374 33.22 17.79 -9.42
N GLN A 375 33.24 16.47 -9.53
CA GLN A 375 33.25 15.75 -10.80
C GLN A 375 32.09 14.77 -10.82
N VAL A 376 30.89 15.32 -11.02
CA VAL A 376 29.69 14.54 -11.30
C VAL A 376 29.18 14.98 -12.67
N PRO A 377 29.04 14.08 -13.65
CA PRO A 377 28.72 14.44 -15.03
C PRO A 377 27.23 14.75 -15.27
N PHE A 378 26.40 14.68 -14.23
CA PHE A 378 24.95 14.81 -14.32
C PHE A 378 24.43 16.00 -13.51
N GLU A 379 23.36 16.63 -14.00
CA GLU A 379 22.60 17.61 -13.24
C GLU A 379 21.71 16.93 -12.19
N ARG A 380 21.34 17.67 -11.14
CA ARG A 380 20.42 17.15 -10.12
C ARG A 380 19.04 16.93 -10.73
N ASN A 381 18.47 15.75 -10.50
CA ASN A 381 17.12 15.45 -10.96
C ASN A 381 16.06 16.19 -10.13
N ALA A 382 15.53 17.29 -10.68
CA ALA A 382 14.49 18.09 -10.02
C ALA A 382 13.16 17.35 -9.80
N LYS A 383 12.93 16.22 -10.50
CA LYS A 383 11.74 15.38 -10.39
C LYS A 383 12.00 14.08 -9.61
N PHE A 384 13.12 13.98 -8.87
CA PHE A 384 13.38 12.85 -7.99
C PHE A 384 12.21 12.64 -7.00
N THR A 385 11.79 11.40 -6.81
CA THR A 385 10.55 11.06 -6.10
C THR A 385 10.74 9.83 -5.22
N GLY A 386 10.22 9.90 -3.99
CA GLY A 386 10.30 8.82 -3.00
C GLY A 386 11.69 8.62 -2.40
N ARG A 387 11.91 7.44 -1.79
CA ARG A 387 13.21 6.95 -1.27
C ARG A 387 13.84 7.75 -0.12
N GLY A 388 13.05 8.55 0.60
CA GLY A 388 13.54 9.38 1.71
C GLY A 388 14.23 8.56 2.82
N GLU A 389 13.67 7.42 3.20
CA GLU A 389 14.26 6.53 4.21
C GLU A 389 15.61 5.96 3.77
N LEU A 390 15.70 5.51 2.51
CA LEU A 390 16.95 4.99 1.93
C LEU A 390 18.03 6.07 1.84
N LEU A 391 17.66 7.30 1.43
CA LEU A 391 18.57 8.45 1.44
C LEU A 391 19.07 8.78 2.85
N SER A 392 18.17 8.75 3.84
CA SER A 392 18.52 9.00 5.24
C SER A 392 19.47 7.92 5.78
N ASP A 393 19.20 6.64 5.51
CA ASP A 393 20.08 5.52 5.91
C ASP A 393 21.47 5.63 5.25
N LEU A 394 21.53 5.88 3.94
CA LEU A 394 22.78 6.07 3.22
C LEU A 394 23.57 7.28 3.75
N THR A 395 22.89 8.40 4.01
CA THR A 395 23.52 9.59 4.59
C THR A 395 24.09 9.28 5.98
N GLN A 396 23.33 8.61 6.84
CA GLN A 396 23.79 8.23 8.17
C GLN A 396 24.99 7.27 8.10
N LYS A 397 24.98 6.29 7.19
CA LYS A 397 26.10 5.37 6.96
C LYS A 397 27.37 6.10 6.50
N LEU A 398 27.22 7.16 5.70
CA LEU A 398 28.34 8.01 5.29
C LEU A 398 28.86 8.91 6.41
N GLU A 399 28.00 9.38 7.32
CA GLU A 399 28.37 10.32 8.39
C GLU A 399 28.98 9.66 9.64
N ARG A 400 28.76 8.35 9.84
CA ARG A 400 29.33 7.61 10.97
C ARG A 400 30.86 7.67 10.96
N LYS A 401 31.45 8.06 12.10
CA LYS A 401 32.90 8.02 12.30
C LYS A 401 33.39 6.58 12.14
N SER A 402 34.41 6.39 11.31
CA SER A 402 34.97 5.08 10.98
C SER A 402 36.49 5.10 11.14
N VAL A 403 37.06 3.95 11.50
CA VAL A 403 38.51 3.72 11.59
C VAL A 403 39.14 3.38 10.23
N ALA A 404 38.32 3.15 9.19
CA ALA A 404 38.73 2.81 7.82
C ALA A 404 37.83 3.49 6.78
N THR A 405 38.21 3.42 5.49
CA THR A 405 37.38 3.92 4.38
C THR A 405 36.01 3.29 4.42
N ARG A 406 34.96 4.11 4.39
CA ARG A 406 33.58 3.65 4.31
C ARG A 406 33.33 3.06 2.92
N LYS A 407 32.79 1.85 2.86
CA LYS A 407 32.47 1.15 1.62
C LYS A 407 31.00 0.74 1.64
N ILE A 408 30.23 1.16 0.65
CA ILE A 408 28.79 0.86 0.55
C ILE A 408 28.51 0.38 -0.87
N ALA A 409 27.83 -0.75 -1.03
CA ALA A 409 27.36 -1.20 -2.33
C ALA A 409 25.83 -1.10 -2.40
N ILE A 410 25.33 -0.55 -3.50
CA ILE A 410 23.91 -0.39 -3.78
C ILE A 410 23.55 -1.34 -4.92
N GLU A 411 22.72 -2.33 -4.63
CA GLU A 411 22.32 -3.38 -5.57
C GLU A 411 20.83 -3.33 -5.93
N GLY A 412 20.44 -4.00 -7.01
CA GLY A 412 19.04 -4.12 -7.43
C GLY A 412 18.87 -4.24 -8.94
N LEU A 413 17.64 -4.46 -9.39
CA LEU A 413 17.32 -4.65 -10.82
C LEU A 413 17.72 -3.45 -11.69
N GLY A 414 18.01 -3.70 -12.98
CA GLY A 414 18.18 -2.62 -13.97
C GLY A 414 16.92 -1.74 -14.05
N GLY A 415 17.09 -0.42 -14.07
CA GLY A 415 15.98 0.55 -14.14
C GLY A 415 15.29 0.89 -12.81
N VAL A 416 15.70 0.30 -11.68
CA VAL A 416 15.10 0.54 -10.35
C VAL A 416 15.50 1.89 -9.71
N GLY A 417 16.42 2.64 -10.32
CA GLY A 417 16.81 3.97 -9.87
C GLY A 417 18.08 4.06 -9.00
N LYS A 418 18.93 3.03 -8.94
CA LYS A 418 20.18 3.04 -8.15
C LYS A 418 21.08 4.25 -8.43
N SER A 419 21.42 4.49 -9.71
CA SER A 419 22.28 5.61 -10.10
C SER A 419 21.63 6.96 -9.78
N GLN A 420 20.30 7.06 -9.88
CA GLN A 420 19.56 8.29 -9.51
C GLN A 420 19.57 8.51 -7.99
N LEU A 421 19.44 7.45 -7.19
CA LEU A 421 19.56 7.52 -5.72
C LEU A 421 20.94 8.01 -5.30
N VAL A 422 22.01 7.49 -5.93
CA VAL A 422 23.38 7.92 -5.64
C VAL A 422 23.66 9.33 -6.16
N LEU A 423 23.07 9.73 -7.29
CA LEU A 423 23.17 11.09 -7.80
C LEU A 423 22.54 12.09 -6.84
N GLU A 424 21.34 11.79 -6.32
CA GLU A 424 20.69 12.64 -5.33
C GLU A 424 21.52 12.73 -4.04
N LEU A 425 22.06 11.60 -3.56
CA LEU A 425 22.98 11.57 -2.43
C LEU A 425 24.26 12.39 -2.69
N ALA A 426 24.85 12.29 -3.88
CA ALA A 426 26.03 13.06 -4.27
C ALA A 426 25.76 14.56 -4.20
N HIS A 427 24.59 15.01 -4.67
CA HIS A 427 24.17 16.41 -4.54
C HIS A 427 23.96 16.83 -3.08
N CYS A 428 23.41 15.97 -2.22
CA CYS A 428 23.32 16.23 -0.78
C CYS A 428 24.70 16.34 -0.11
N MET A 429 25.70 15.59 -0.60
CA MET A 429 27.05 15.56 -0.06
C MET A 429 27.98 16.65 -0.64
N ARG A 430 27.56 17.36 -1.69
CA ARG A 430 28.35 18.37 -2.41
C ARG A 430 28.95 19.44 -1.51
N GLU A 431 28.19 19.89 -0.52
CA GLU A 431 28.61 20.94 0.43
C GLU A 431 29.42 20.40 1.63
N ARG A 432 29.68 19.08 1.68
CA ARG A 432 30.28 18.39 2.83
C ARG A 432 31.61 17.72 2.51
N CYS A 433 31.81 17.28 1.28
CA CYS A 433 33.03 16.60 0.83
C CYS A 433 33.24 16.77 -0.68
N ALA A 434 34.47 16.51 -1.17
CA ALA A 434 34.70 16.41 -2.61
C ALA A 434 34.01 15.15 -3.17
N VAL A 435 33.39 15.23 -4.36
CA VAL A 435 32.66 14.11 -4.97
C VAL A 435 33.19 13.80 -6.37
N PHE A 436 33.58 12.55 -6.59
CA PHE A 436 34.11 12.06 -7.86
C PHE A 436 33.28 10.88 -8.37
N TRP A 437 32.79 10.98 -9.61
CA TRP A 437 31.94 9.98 -10.23
C TRP A 437 32.66 9.23 -11.36
N ILE A 438 32.70 7.90 -11.27
CA ILE A 438 33.45 6.99 -12.14
C ILE A 438 32.51 5.95 -12.76
N PRO A 439 32.30 5.94 -14.09
CA PRO A 439 31.64 4.83 -14.78
C PRO A 439 32.54 3.58 -14.84
N VAL A 440 32.00 2.42 -14.48
CA VAL A 440 32.72 1.13 -14.43
C VAL A 440 32.20 0.12 -15.47
N ASN A 441 31.76 0.62 -16.61
CA ASN A 441 31.17 -0.19 -17.68
C ASN A 441 32.23 -1.09 -18.37
N SER A 442 33.50 -0.69 -18.30
CA SER A 442 34.67 -1.39 -18.82
C SER A 442 35.94 -0.84 -18.13
N LEU A 443 37.05 -1.57 -18.22
CA LEU A 443 38.34 -1.10 -17.70
C LEU A 443 38.78 0.21 -18.35
N THR A 444 38.58 0.36 -19.67
CA THR A 444 38.92 1.56 -20.43
C THR A 444 38.16 2.79 -19.92
N ASN A 445 36.85 2.67 -19.68
CA ASN A 445 36.03 3.77 -19.18
C ASN A 445 36.48 4.23 -17.79
N LEU A 446 36.82 3.26 -16.92
CA LEU A 446 37.33 3.54 -15.58
C LEU A 446 38.66 4.30 -15.66
N GLN A 447 39.61 3.85 -16.48
CA GLN A 447 40.91 4.51 -16.66
C GLN A 447 40.75 5.93 -17.20
N THR A 448 39.90 6.15 -18.21
CA THR A 448 39.61 7.49 -18.74
C THR A 448 39.01 8.41 -17.68
N ALA A 449 38.10 7.90 -16.85
CA ALA A 449 37.49 8.69 -15.77
C ALA A 449 38.48 9.06 -14.67
N TYR A 450 39.37 8.13 -14.27
CA TYR A 450 40.46 8.39 -13.34
C TYR A 450 41.45 9.43 -13.88
N HIS A 451 41.76 9.39 -15.17
CA HIS A 451 42.59 10.40 -15.82
C HIS A 451 41.96 11.80 -15.72
N LYS A 452 40.65 11.90 -15.91
CA LYS A 452 39.91 13.16 -15.75
C LYS A 452 39.91 13.65 -14.29
N VAL A 453 39.82 12.75 -13.31
CA VAL A 453 39.98 13.07 -11.88
C VAL A 453 41.37 13.64 -11.61
N ALA A 454 42.42 12.99 -12.09
CA ALA A 454 43.79 13.43 -11.89
C ALA A 454 44.05 14.83 -12.48
N GLN A 455 43.52 15.11 -13.68
CA GLN A 455 43.57 16.44 -14.31
C GLN A 455 42.83 17.50 -13.50
N ASN A 456 41.61 17.20 -13.04
CA ASN A 456 40.80 18.12 -12.22
C ASN A 456 41.45 18.44 -10.87
N LEU A 457 42.16 17.47 -10.29
CA LEU A 457 42.92 17.61 -9.05
C LEU A 457 44.30 18.27 -9.26
N ARG A 458 44.72 18.46 -10.52
CA ARG A 458 46.03 18.99 -10.92
C ARG A 458 47.19 18.18 -10.33
N LEU A 459 47.10 16.85 -10.41
CA LEU A 459 48.15 15.96 -9.92
C LEU A 459 49.37 16.03 -10.84
N SER A 460 50.55 16.21 -10.26
CA SER A 460 51.84 16.21 -10.98
C SER A 460 52.12 14.83 -11.58
N GLY A 461 52.49 14.78 -12.86
CA GLY A 461 52.79 13.53 -13.59
C GLY A 461 51.61 12.86 -14.30
N CYS A 462 50.40 13.44 -14.25
CA CYS A 462 49.21 12.83 -14.89
C CYS A 462 49.24 12.81 -16.44
N GLU A 463 50.14 13.56 -17.08
CA GLU A 463 50.32 13.57 -18.55
C GLU A 463 51.60 12.84 -19.01
N GLU A 464 52.37 12.25 -18.09
CA GLU A 464 53.60 11.51 -18.42
C GLU A 464 53.28 10.08 -18.88
N SER A 465 53.90 9.64 -19.98
CA SER A 465 53.67 8.30 -20.52
C SER A 465 54.28 7.22 -19.62
N GLY A 466 53.47 6.28 -19.14
CA GLY A 466 53.90 5.13 -18.31
C GLY A 466 53.53 5.24 -16.83
N VAL A 467 52.83 6.31 -16.42
CA VAL A 467 52.31 6.46 -15.05
C VAL A 467 51.02 5.66 -14.87
N ASP A 468 50.95 4.86 -13.79
CA ASP A 468 49.72 4.18 -13.39
C ASP A 468 48.74 5.19 -12.75
N ILE A 469 47.79 5.65 -13.56
CA ILE A 469 46.82 6.68 -13.16
C ILE A 469 45.93 6.23 -11.99
N LEU A 470 45.70 4.93 -11.84
CA LEU A 470 44.89 4.39 -10.75
C LEU A 470 45.64 4.52 -9.43
N GLU A 471 46.93 4.17 -9.41
CA GLU A 471 47.80 4.29 -8.23
C GLU A 471 48.05 5.75 -7.84
N LEU A 472 48.15 6.66 -8.83
CA LEU A 472 48.32 8.09 -8.58
C LEU A 472 47.11 8.69 -7.83
N VAL A 473 45.90 8.45 -8.33
CA VAL A 473 44.66 8.93 -7.69
C VAL A 473 44.44 8.23 -6.34
N GLN A 474 44.74 6.94 -6.25
CA GLN A 474 44.68 6.19 -5.00
C GLN A 474 45.55 6.82 -3.92
N THR A 475 46.82 7.09 -4.24
CA THR A 475 47.79 7.64 -3.29
C THR A 475 47.33 9.01 -2.81
N TYR A 476 46.89 9.87 -3.74
CA TYR A 476 46.38 11.19 -3.39
C TYR A 476 45.15 11.11 -2.48
N LEU A 477 44.12 10.33 -2.83
CA LEU A 477 42.90 10.23 -2.02
C LEU A 477 43.10 9.49 -0.68
N SER A 478 44.20 8.75 -0.53
CA SER A 478 44.54 8.09 0.73
C SER A 478 45.23 9.03 1.74
N ASP A 479 45.72 10.19 1.29
CA ASP A 479 46.31 11.21 2.17
C ASP A 479 45.22 11.87 3.02
N GLU A 480 45.30 11.74 4.35
CA GLU A 480 44.28 12.31 5.25
C GLU A 480 44.32 13.86 5.29
N THR A 481 45.40 14.49 4.82
CA THR A 481 45.54 15.96 4.81
C THR A 481 44.63 16.65 3.80
N ILE A 482 44.13 15.93 2.78
CA ILE A 482 43.28 16.52 1.74
C ILE A 482 41.83 16.76 2.20
N GLY A 483 41.41 16.15 3.32
CA GLY A 483 40.06 16.26 3.84
C GLY A 483 39.08 15.19 3.30
N SER A 484 37.79 15.40 3.52
CA SER A 484 36.75 14.40 3.24
C SER A 484 36.39 14.32 1.75
N TRP A 485 36.17 13.11 1.26
CA TRP A 485 35.80 12.85 -0.14
C TRP A 485 34.86 11.64 -0.28
N LEU A 486 34.12 11.62 -1.39
CA LEU A 486 33.22 10.55 -1.81
C LEU A 486 33.57 10.11 -3.25
N LEU A 487 33.86 8.84 -3.44
CA LEU A 487 34.10 8.22 -4.74
C LEU A 487 32.90 7.35 -5.11
N VAL A 488 32.23 7.65 -6.22
CA VAL A 488 31.11 6.87 -6.74
C VAL A 488 31.58 6.04 -7.94
N LEU A 489 31.41 4.73 -7.86
CA LEU A 489 31.71 3.74 -8.89
C LEU A 489 30.39 3.19 -9.44
N ASP A 490 29.95 3.75 -10.57
CA ASP A 490 28.64 3.49 -11.16
C ASP A 490 28.69 2.38 -12.23
N ASN A 491 27.71 1.47 -12.21
CA ASN A 491 27.61 0.29 -13.10
C ASN A 491 28.76 -0.73 -12.97
N ALA A 492 29.16 -1.05 -11.75
CA ALA A 492 30.13 -2.09 -11.44
C ALA A 492 29.50 -3.50 -11.58
N ASP A 493 29.05 -3.86 -12.79
CA ASP A 493 28.30 -5.11 -13.04
C ASP A 493 29.22 -6.29 -13.41
N ASP A 494 30.42 -6.01 -13.92
CA ASP A 494 31.38 -7.03 -14.33
C ASP A 494 32.18 -7.53 -13.12
N ILE A 495 31.92 -8.78 -12.70
CA ILE A 495 32.56 -9.39 -11.54
C ILE A 495 34.04 -9.68 -11.78
N ASP A 496 34.42 -9.97 -13.03
CA ASP A 496 35.77 -10.40 -13.36
C ASP A 496 36.77 -9.27 -13.11
N LEU A 497 36.35 -8.00 -13.27
CA LEU A 497 37.12 -6.82 -12.87
C LEU A 497 37.46 -6.78 -11.37
N TRP A 498 36.68 -7.46 -10.52
CA TRP A 498 36.84 -7.45 -9.05
C TRP A 498 37.39 -8.77 -8.48
N THR A 499 37.41 -9.83 -9.28
CA THR A 499 37.85 -11.17 -8.87
C THR A 499 39.05 -11.71 -9.64
N SER A 500 39.47 -11.04 -10.72
CA SER A 500 40.62 -11.43 -11.52
C SER A 500 41.69 -10.32 -11.55
N PRO A 501 42.98 -10.66 -11.76
CA PRO A 501 44.04 -9.67 -11.96
C PRO A 501 43.81 -8.88 -13.25
N LEU A 502 44.17 -7.59 -13.25
CA LEU A 502 43.97 -6.71 -14.42
C LEU A 502 44.87 -7.07 -15.61
N THR A 503 45.99 -7.75 -15.36
CA THR A 503 46.91 -8.26 -16.39
C THR A 503 47.34 -9.69 -16.06
N SER A 504 47.80 -10.42 -17.08
CA SER A 504 48.27 -11.81 -16.91
C SER A 504 49.70 -11.92 -16.36
N GLU A 505 50.30 -10.80 -15.91
CA GLU A 505 51.68 -10.74 -15.42
C GLU A 505 51.79 -11.26 -13.98
N ALA A 506 52.93 -11.87 -13.64
CA ALA A 506 53.18 -12.38 -12.29
C ALA A 506 53.24 -11.22 -11.28
N GLY A 507 52.26 -11.15 -10.38
CA GLY A 507 52.13 -10.08 -9.39
C GLY A 507 51.13 -8.97 -9.75
N ALA A 508 50.34 -9.13 -10.80
CA ALA A 508 49.31 -8.17 -11.21
C ALA A 508 48.30 -7.88 -10.08
N LYS A 509 48.12 -6.59 -9.77
CA LYS A 509 47.17 -6.09 -8.75
C LYS A 509 45.72 -6.30 -9.20
N TRP A 510 44.82 -6.48 -8.24
CA TRP A 510 43.38 -6.51 -8.50
C TRP A 510 42.81 -5.08 -8.48
N LEU A 511 41.70 -4.82 -9.16
CA LEU A 511 41.11 -3.48 -9.17
C LEU A 511 40.77 -2.96 -7.76
N VAL A 512 40.41 -3.86 -6.85
CA VAL A 512 40.13 -3.52 -5.44
C VAL A 512 41.37 -2.98 -4.71
N ASP A 513 42.57 -3.35 -5.16
CA ASP A 513 43.84 -2.91 -4.57
C ASP A 513 44.16 -1.46 -4.92
N TYR A 514 43.55 -0.92 -5.98
CA TYR A 514 43.65 0.48 -6.38
C TYR A 514 42.63 1.40 -5.67
N MET A 515 41.81 0.86 -4.76
CA MET A 515 40.84 1.67 -4.03
C MET A 515 41.53 2.50 -2.93
N PRO A 516 41.21 3.80 -2.78
CA PRO A 516 41.85 4.64 -1.76
C PRO A 516 41.52 4.24 -0.31
N ARG A 517 42.48 4.47 0.58
CA ARG A 517 42.41 4.13 2.01
C ARG A 517 42.49 5.40 2.86
N SER A 518 41.37 5.88 3.37
CA SER A 518 41.29 7.09 4.21
C SER A 518 40.11 7.02 5.19
N ARG A 519 40.31 7.44 6.45
CA ARG A 519 39.22 7.54 7.44
C ARG A 519 38.19 8.62 7.06
N LEU A 520 38.63 9.63 6.31
CA LEU A 520 37.81 10.74 5.85
C LEU A 520 37.12 10.43 4.50
N GLY A 521 37.50 9.34 3.83
CA GLY A 521 36.95 8.91 2.55
C GLY A 521 35.79 7.92 2.62
N ALA A 522 34.93 7.97 1.60
CA ALA A 522 33.89 6.97 1.35
C ALA A 522 33.85 6.55 -0.12
N ILE A 523 33.49 5.29 -0.36
CA ILE A 523 33.31 4.72 -1.70
C ILE A 523 31.92 4.09 -1.79
N ILE A 524 31.18 4.43 -2.84
CA ILE A 524 29.87 3.86 -3.17
C ILE A 524 29.96 3.12 -4.51
N TRP A 525 29.45 1.90 -4.56
CA TRP A 525 29.26 1.15 -5.79
C TRP A 525 27.79 1.04 -6.15
N THR A 526 27.43 1.20 -7.43
CA THR A 526 26.14 0.74 -7.94
C THR A 526 26.35 -0.51 -8.80
N THR A 527 25.56 -1.56 -8.57
CA THR A 527 25.67 -2.80 -9.34
C THR A 527 24.33 -3.53 -9.45
N ARG A 528 24.20 -4.38 -10.45
CA ARG A 528 23.09 -5.33 -10.62
C ARG A 528 23.44 -6.73 -10.11
N ASP A 529 24.72 -7.01 -9.90
CA ASP A 529 25.21 -8.32 -9.47
C ASP A 529 25.52 -8.31 -7.96
N ARG A 530 24.72 -9.04 -7.19
CA ARG A 530 24.88 -9.14 -5.73
C ARG A 530 26.24 -9.63 -5.28
N ARG A 531 26.90 -10.45 -6.09
CA ARG A 531 28.25 -10.95 -5.78
C ARG A 531 29.27 -9.83 -5.82
N VAL A 532 29.15 -8.88 -6.76
CA VAL A 532 30.00 -7.69 -6.78
C VAL A 532 29.76 -6.85 -5.54
N ALA A 533 28.50 -6.59 -5.20
CA ALA A 533 28.14 -5.81 -4.01
C ALA A 533 28.77 -6.39 -2.73
N THR A 534 28.62 -7.70 -2.54
CA THR A 534 29.18 -8.42 -1.40
C THR A 534 30.72 -8.43 -1.43
N ARG A 535 31.32 -8.54 -2.61
CA ARG A 535 32.79 -8.54 -2.78
C ARG A 535 33.43 -7.21 -2.38
N VAL A 536 32.81 -6.08 -2.76
CA VAL A 536 33.40 -4.74 -2.58
C VAL A 536 33.01 -4.07 -1.26
N ALA A 537 31.82 -4.35 -0.72
CA ALA A 537 31.29 -3.71 0.48
C ALA A 537 31.05 -4.67 1.67
N GLN A 538 31.22 -5.98 1.48
CA GLN A 538 31.00 -7.01 2.50
C GLN A 538 29.59 -6.93 3.10
N GLU A 539 29.45 -6.44 4.33
CA GLU A 539 28.17 -6.33 5.05
C GLU A 539 27.39 -5.05 4.71
N ASN A 540 28.03 -4.04 4.11
CA ASN A 540 27.40 -2.75 3.80
C ASN A 540 26.70 -2.74 2.42
N VAL A 541 25.85 -3.73 2.18
CA VAL A 541 25.06 -3.84 0.95
C VAL A 541 23.65 -3.29 1.18
N VAL A 542 23.19 -2.41 0.28
CA VAL A 542 21.85 -1.80 0.30
C VAL A 542 21.11 -2.23 -0.96
N THR A 543 20.04 -3.02 -0.81
CA THR A 543 19.22 -3.47 -1.92
C THR A 543 18.09 -2.47 -2.21
N VAL A 544 18.04 -1.95 -3.43
CA VAL A 544 16.98 -1.04 -3.91
C VAL A 544 15.90 -1.86 -4.61
N GLN A 545 14.71 -1.88 -4.02
CA GLN A 545 13.51 -2.55 -4.53
C GLN A 545 12.72 -1.65 -5.48
N GLN A 546 11.66 -2.15 -6.12
CA GLN A 546 10.70 -1.33 -6.90
C GLN A 546 10.08 -0.21 -6.04
N MET A 547 9.49 0.81 -6.69
CA MET A 547 8.75 1.85 -5.96
C MET A 547 7.47 1.25 -5.38
N ASP A 548 6.97 1.81 -4.29
CA ASP A 548 5.60 1.51 -3.87
C ASP A 548 4.59 2.24 -4.79
N GLU A 549 3.31 1.87 -4.67
CA GLU A 549 2.27 2.44 -5.51
C GLU A 549 2.11 3.97 -5.33
N PRO A 550 2.11 4.53 -4.10
CA PRO A 550 2.11 5.98 -3.89
C PRO A 550 3.28 6.71 -4.55
N GLU A 551 4.52 6.25 -4.33
CA GLU A 551 5.74 6.86 -4.89
C GLU A 551 5.73 6.79 -6.43
N ALA A 552 5.32 5.66 -7.01
CA ALA A 552 5.23 5.46 -8.45
C ALA A 552 4.17 6.38 -9.08
N ALA A 553 3.01 6.53 -8.43
CA ALA A 553 1.96 7.44 -8.87
C ALA A 553 2.39 8.90 -8.82
N GLU A 554 3.09 9.31 -7.75
CA GLU A 554 3.66 10.65 -7.65
C GLU A 554 4.70 10.90 -8.75
N MET A 555 5.56 9.92 -9.04
CA MET A 555 6.54 10.04 -10.11
C MET A 555 5.87 10.21 -11.48
N MET A 556 4.87 9.38 -11.80
CA MET A 556 4.13 9.49 -13.07
C MET A 556 3.52 10.89 -13.24
N ARG A 557 2.87 11.42 -12.20
CA ARG A 557 2.30 12.78 -12.22
C ARG A 557 3.35 13.86 -12.48
N LYS A 558 4.54 13.75 -11.88
CA LYS A 558 5.62 14.73 -12.08
C LYS A 558 6.17 14.74 -13.51
N TYR A 559 6.17 13.59 -14.19
CA TYR A 559 6.76 13.44 -15.52
C TYR A 559 5.76 13.69 -16.67
N LEU A 560 4.46 13.60 -16.43
CA LEU A 560 3.43 14.02 -17.38
C LEU A 560 3.36 15.55 -17.48
N ILE A 561 3.12 16.06 -18.70
CA ILE A 561 2.94 17.50 -18.94
C ILE A 561 1.52 17.94 -18.54
N ASP A 562 0.51 17.12 -18.86
CA ASP A 562 -0.90 17.41 -18.60
C ASP A 562 -1.43 16.69 -17.34
N PRO A 563 -2.33 17.32 -16.55
CA PRO A 563 -2.93 16.70 -15.38
C PRO A 563 -3.85 15.52 -15.76
N ILE A 564 -3.75 14.42 -15.01
CA ILE A 564 -4.51 13.17 -15.25
C ILE A 564 -5.82 13.08 -14.44
N GLU A 565 -6.43 14.20 -14.07
CA GLU A 565 -7.58 14.27 -13.15
C GLU A 565 -8.78 13.39 -13.58
N ASN A 566 -8.97 13.18 -14.89
CA ASN A 566 -10.06 12.37 -15.45
C ASN A 566 -9.73 10.88 -15.61
N GLU A 567 -8.47 10.46 -15.45
CA GLU A 567 -7.99 9.09 -15.68
C GLU A 567 -7.27 8.49 -14.45
N GLU A 568 -7.40 9.13 -13.29
CA GLU A 568 -6.80 8.72 -12.02
C GLU A 568 -7.16 7.26 -11.64
N GLN A 569 -8.33 6.78 -12.04
CA GLN A 569 -8.78 5.40 -11.80
C GLN A 569 -7.98 4.35 -12.60
N SER A 570 -7.42 4.73 -13.76
CA SER A 570 -6.63 3.83 -14.62
C SER A 570 -5.15 3.78 -14.22
N LEU A 571 -4.66 4.78 -13.47
CA LEU A 571 -3.26 4.90 -13.08
C LEU A 571 -2.71 3.66 -12.33
N PRO A 572 -3.39 3.06 -11.33
CA PRO A 572 -2.89 1.86 -10.65
C PRO A 572 -2.74 0.66 -11.59
N GLY A 573 -3.62 0.53 -12.59
CA GLY A 573 -3.57 -0.53 -13.60
C GLY A 573 -2.32 -0.43 -14.46
N LEU A 574 -2.04 0.77 -14.98
CA LEU A 574 -0.85 1.05 -15.76
C LEU A 574 0.45 0.88 -14.94
N LEU A 575 0.53 1.44 -13.73
CA LEU A 575 1.73 1.33 -12.88
C LEU A 575 2.06 -0.11 -12.54
N ARG A 576 1.04 -0.95 -12.33
CA ARG A 576 1.20 -2.39 -12.13
C ARG A 576 1.78 -3.08 -13.36
N LYS A 577 1.37 -2.68 -14.58
CA LYS A 577 1.96 -3.20 -15.84
C LYS A 577 3.39 -2.74 -16.05
N LEU A 578 3.72 -1.51 -15.64
CA LEU A 578 5.08 -0.96 -15.62
C LEU A 578 5.90 -1.46 -14.42
N THR A 579 5.33 -2.34 -13.59
CA THR A 579 5.97 -3.01 -12.44
C THR A 579 6.59 -2.03 -11.45
N TYR A 580 6.04 -0.81 -11.37
CA TYR A 580 6.51 0.25 -10.48
C TYR A 580 8.04 0.55 -10.63
N LEU A 581 8.60 0.31 -11.83
CA LEU A 581 10.00 0.61 -12.14
C LEU A 581 10.14 2.08 -12.59
N PRO A 582 10.97 2.91 -11.91
CA PRO A 582 11.15 4.31 -12.26
C PRO A 582 11.47 4.54 -13.74
N LEU A 583 12.39 3.75 -14.31
CA LEU A 583 12.78 3.91 -15.70
C LEU A 583 11.63 3.62 -16.68
N ALA A 584 10.79 2.63 -16.38
CA ALA A 584 9.63 2.29 -17.20
C ALA A 584 8.54 3.37 -17.10
N ILE A 585 8.35 3.95 -15.91
CA ILE A 585 7.42 5.06 -15.66
C ILE A 585 7.83 6.31 -16.44
N VAL A 586 9.10 6.71 -16.35
CA VAL A 586 9.61 7.89 -17.08
C VAL A 586 9.47 7.71 -18.59
N GLN A 587 9.73 6.51 -19.12
CA GLN A 587 9.55 6.21 -20.54
C GLN A 587 8.08 6.23 -20.97
N ALA A 588 7.19 5.66 -20.16
CA ALA A 588 5.75 5.70 -20.41
C ALA A 588 5.25 7.15 -20.44
N ALA A 589 5.63 7.98 -19.45
CA ALA A 589 5.28 9.39 -19.42
C ALA A 589 5.83 10.15 -20.63
N ALA A 590 7.08 9.92 -21.03
CA ALA A 590 7.67 10.55 -22.20
C ALA A 590 6.96 10.16 -23.50
N TYR A 591 6.57 8.89 -23.64
CA TYR A 591 5.78 8.41 -24.79
C TYR A 591 4.41 9.08 -24.85
N ILE A 592 3.70 9.12 -23.72
CA ILE A 592 2.38 9.76 -23.61
C ILE A 592 2.51 11.24 -24.00
N ASN A 593 3.44 11.97 -23.39
CA ASN A 593 3.76 13.37 -23.71
C ASN A 593 4.01 13.60 -25.22
N ALA A 594 4.71 12.69 -25.89
CA ALA A 594 5.05 12.80 -27.31
C ALA A 594 3.89 12.47 -28.27
N THR A 595 2.88 11.72 -27.80
CA THR A 595 1.76 11.22 -28.64
C THR A 595 0.43 11.94 -28.39
N HIS A 596 0.42 12.90 -27.47
CA HIS A 596 -0.73 13.73 -27.10
C HIS A 596 -1.38 14.49 -28.28
N ALA A 597 -0.65 14.78 -29.36
CA ALA A 597 -1.17 15.56 -30.49
C ALA A 597 -2.09 14.78 -31.45
N THR A 598 -2.17 13.44 -31.33
CA THR A 598 -2.93 12.61 -32.28
C THR A 598 -3.84 11.55 -31.66
N GLN A 599 -3.56 10.99 -30.47
CA GLN A 599 -4.34 9.92 -29.77
C GLN A 599 -3.63 9.49 -28.45
N GLY A 600 -3.71 10.20 -27.31
CA GLY A 600 -2.88 9.84 -26.14
C GLY A 600 -3.54 9.96 -24.77
N SER A 601 -4.31 8.94 -24.37
CA SER A 601 -4.80 8.72 -22.98
C SER A 601 -3.95 7.69 -22.20
N LEU A 602 -3.99 7.69 -20.85
CA LEU A 602 -3.37 6.63 -20.03
C LEU A 602 -3.98 5.27 -20.39
N THR A 603 -5.28 5.26 -20.66
CA THR A 603 -6.07 4.08 -21.00
C THR A 603 -5.62 3.47 -22.35
N GLU A 604 -5.37 4.29 -23.37
CA GLU A 604 -4.83 3.81 -24.65
C GLU A 604 -3.42 3.24 -24.51
N TYR A 605 -2.54 3.89 -23.74
CA TYR A 605 -1.21 3.34 -23.48
C TYR A 605 -1.28 2.03 -22.70
N GLU A 606 -2.23 1.92 -21.76
CA GLU A 606 -2.51 0.69 -21.03
C GLU A 606 -3.06 -0.44 -21.94
N GLU A 607 -3.97 -0.12 -22.87
CA GLU A 607 -4.47 -1.04 -23.89
C GLU A 607 -3.36 -1.47 -24.85
N LEU A 608 -2.48 -0.54 -25.24
CA LEU A 608 -1.30 -0.81 -26.06
C LEU A 608 -0.33 -1.77 -25.36
N LEU A 609 -0.10 -1.62 -24.05
CA LEU A 609 0.66 -2.58 -23.24
C LEU A 609 -0.05 -3.94 -23.05
N SER A 610 -1.30 -4.04 -23.50
CA SER A 610 -2.11 -5.26 -23.48
C SER A 610 -2.22 -5.92 -24.86
N LYS A 611 -1.64 -5.33 -25.92
CA LYS A 611 -1.53 -5.92 -27.27
C LYS A 611 -0.37 -6.92 -27.36
N GLN A 612 -0.23 -7.59 -28.51
CA GLN A 612 0.78 -8.64 -28.76
C GLN A 612 2.19 -8.20 -28.32
N ASP A 613 2.92 -9.12 -27.68
CA ASP A 613 4.24 -8.89 -27.06
C ASP A 613 5.24 -8.13 -27.95
N ASP A 614 5.16 -8.35 -29.27
CA ASP A 614 6.04 -7.77 -30.28
C ASP A 614 5.97 -6.24 -30.38
N GLU A 615 4.75 -5.66 -30.31
CA GLU A 615 4.55 -4.21 -30.35
C GLU A 615 5.09 -3.55 -29.07
N VAL A 616 5.02 -4.26 -27.95
CA VAL A 616 5.49 -3.78 -26.64
C VAL A 616 7.03 -3.77 -26.62
N ILE A 617 7.70 -4.78 -27.18
CA ILE A 617 9.17 -4.87 -27.23
C ILE A 617 9.76 -3.79 -28.15
N GLU A 618 9.20 -3.57 -29.34
CA GLU A 618 9.69 -2.52 -30.26
C GLU A 618 9.62 -1.13 -29.60
N ARG A 619 8.57 -0.90 -28.80
CA ARG A 619 8.36 0.38 -28.10
C ARG A 619 9.18 0.53 -26.83
N LEU A 620 9.36 -0.54 -26.04
CA LEU A 620 10.33 -0.60 -24.93
C LEU A 620 11.78 -0.52 -25.42
N SER A 621 12.00 -0.58 -26.74
CA SER A 621 13.28 -0.41 -27.43
C SER A 621 13.47 0.99 -28.04
N LYS A 622 12.46 1.87 -27.99
CA LYS A 622 12.59 3.29 -28.43
C LYS A 622 13.19 4.14 -27.33
N ASP A 623 14.20 4.93 -27.69
CA ASP A 623 14.85 5.87 -26.78
C ASP A 623 14.14 7.22 -26.79
N PHE A 624 13.74 7.68 -25.61
CA PHE A 624 13.27 9.03 -25.36
C PHE A 624 14.28 9.62 -24.37
N GLY A 625 15.16 10.48 -24.88
CA GLY A 625 16.33 11.02 -24.17
C GLY A 625 15.98 11.66 -22.82
N ASP A 626 16.95 11.70 -21.91
CA ASP A 626 16.82 12.20 -20.54
C ASP A 626 18.14 12.84 -20.09
N TYR A 627 18.03 13.93 -19.32
CA TYR A 627 19.12 14.84 -18.96
C TYR A 627 20.08 14.30 -17.87
N GLY A 628 19.86 13.09 -17.37
CA GLY A 628 20.73 12.42 -16.37
C GLY A 628 21.58 11.26 -16.90
N ARG A 629 21.99 11.25 -18.18
CA ARG A 629 22.57 10.08 -18.86
C ARG A 629 23.96 10.33 -19.48
N TYR A 630 24.78 9.28 -19.60
CA TYR A 630 26.06 9.37 -20.32
C TYR A 630 25.81 9.61 -21.82
N SER A 631 26.55 10.56 -22.41
CA SER A 631 26.46 10.90 -23.84
C SER A 631 26.86 9.73 -24.73
N GLY A 632 26.01 9.36 -25.71
CA GLY A 632 26.28 8.29 -26.68
C GLY A 632 25.72 6.91 -26.33
N THR A 633 25.03 6.76 -25.19
CA THR A 633 24.28 5.55 -24.84
C THR A 633 22.80 5.68 -25.21
N GLU A 634 22.39 5.05 -26.31
CA GLU A 634 20.96 4.82 -26.61
C GLU A 634 20.41 3.80 -25.62
N ASN A 635 19.36 4.11 -24.85
CA ASN A 635 18.97 3.22 -23.73
C ASN A 635 17.47 3.15 -23.43
N ALA A 636 16.75 2.52 -24.33
CA ALA A 636 15.41 2.03 -24.07
C ALA A 636 15.43 0.94 -22.97
N VAL A 637 14.32 0.74 -22.22
CA VAL A 637 14.23 -0.23 -21.11
C VAL A 637 14.74 -1.62 -21.52
N ALA A 638 14.42 -2.04 -22.74
CA ALA A 638 14.88 -3.32 -23.31
C ALA A 638 16.42 -3.43 -23.46
N LYS A 639 17.13 -2.34 -23.83
CA LYS A 639 18.60 -2.35 -23.95
C LYS A 639 19.29 -2.51 -22.59
N THR A 640 18.69 -2.01 -21.50
CA THR A 640 19.27 -2.22 -20.17
C THR A 640 19.31 -3.70 -19.80
N TRP A 641 18.29 -4.49 -20.15
CA TRP A 641 18.30 -5.93 -19.90
C TRP A 641 19.08 -6.71 -20.95
N LEU A 642 19.18 -6.23 -22.19
CA LEU A 642 20.05 -6.81 -23.23
C LEU A 642 21.50 -6.98 -22.77
N ILE A 643 22.05 -5.95 -22.12
CA ILE A 643 23.42 -5.99 -21.57
C ILE A 643 23.53 -7.08 -20.50
N SER A 644 22.52 -7.21 -19.63
CA SER A 644 22.48 -8.25 -18.61
C SER A 644 22.32 -9.65 -19.21
N PHE A 645 21.53 -9.82 -20.28
CA PHE A 645 21.41 -11.10 -21.01
C PHE A 645 22.77 -11.52 -21.59
N GLU A 646 23.51 -10.60 -22.19
CA GLU A 646 24.82 -10.90 -22.76
C GLU A 646 25.85 -11.28 -21.68
N GLN A 647 25.80 -10.63 -20.52
CA GLN A 647 26.65 -10.98 -19.37
C GLN A 647 26.30 -12.37 -18.80
N ILE A 648 25.00 -12.69 -18.68
CA ILE A 648 24.56 -14.03 -18.25
C ILE A 648 24.98 -15.08 -19.28
N ARG A 649 24.84 -14.79 -20.58
CA ARG A 649 25.23 -15.68 -21.68
C ARG A 649 26.71 -16.04 -21.65
N ARG A 650 27.59 -15.08 -21.38
CA ARG A 650 29.04 -15.31 -21.24
C ARG A 650 29.38 -16.22 -20.06
N ARG A 651 28.61 -16.16 -18.97
CA ARG A 651 28.89 -16.90 -17.73
C ARG A 651 28.24 -18.29 -17.69
N SER A 652 27.03 -18.42 -18.21
CA SER A 652 26.31 -19.69 -18.24
C SER A 652 25.32 -19.75 -19.39
N SER A 653 25.63 -20.59 -20.37
CA SER A 653 24.70 -20.92 -21.46
C SER A 653 23.43 -21.60 -20.92
N LEU A 654 23.54 -22.34 -19.81
CA LEU A 654 22.41 -23.00 -19.15
C LEU A 654 21.45 -22.00 -18.49
N ALA A 655 21.96 -20.92 -17.89
CA ALA A 655 21.13 -19.85 -17.33
C ALA A 655 20.27 -19.16 -18.40
N ILE A 656 20.83 -18.95 -19.61
CA ILE A 656 20.08 -18.44 -20.75
C ILE A 656 19.02 -19.44 -21.24
N LYS A 657 19.36 -20.74 -21.31
CA LYS A 657 18.36 -21.79 -21.65
C LYS A 657 17.19 -21.79 -20.65
N PHE A 658 17.47 -21.69 -19.35
CA PHE A 658 16.42 -21.60 -18.32
C PHE A 658 15.57 -20.36 -18.50
N LEU A 659 16.21 -19.19 -18.69
CA LEU A 659 15.49 -17.94 -18.91
C LEU A 659 14.61 -18.01 -20.18
N GLY A 660 15.08 -18.70 -21.22
CA GLY A 660 14.31 -18.94 -22.44
C GLY A 660 13.13 -19.88 -22.26
N VAL A 661 13.25 -20.95 -21.47
CA VAL A 661 12.10 -21.81 -21.11
C VAL A 661 11.11 -21.01 -20.25
N MET A 662 11.59 -20.23 -19.26
CA MET A 662 10.74 -19.36 -18.43
C MET A 662 9.99 -18.32 -19.26
N ALA A 663 10.57 -17.85 -20.38
CA ALA A 663 9.97 -16.91 -21.31
C ALA A 663 8.84 -17.51 -22.18
N CYS A 664 8.64 -18.82 -22.15
CA CYS A 664 7.63 -19.53 -22.93
C CYS A 664 6.47 -20.05 -22.08
N VAL A 665 6.44 -19.76 -20.78
CA VAL A 665 5.47 -20.29 -19.81
C VAL A 665 4.95 -19.17 -18.91
N ASP A 666 3.92 -19.45 -18.11
CA ASP A 666 3.42 -18.43 -17.17
C ASP A 666 4.55 -17.91 -16.27
N PRO A 667 4.72 -16.59 -16.11
CA PRO A 667 5.86 -16.01 -15.41
C PRO A 667 5.83 -16.20 -13.89
N LYS A 668 4.74 -16.74 -13.33
CA LYS A 668 4.58 -16.95 -11.88
C LYS A 668 4.59 -18.42 -11.51
N ASP A 669 5.10 -18.71 -10.31
CA ASP A 669 5.10 -20.03 -9.69
C ASP A 669 5.77 -21.13 -10.53
N ILE A 670 6.76 -20.76 -11.38
CA ILE A 670 7.45 -21.66 -12.31
C ILE A 670 8.18 -22.78 -11.53
N PRO A 671 7.74 -24.05 -11.63
CA PRO A 671 8.34 -25.13 -10.85
C PRO A 671 9.76 -25.45 -11.34
N ARG A 672 10.69 -25.73 -10.43
CA ARG A 672 12.07 -26.13 -10.79
C ARG A 672 12.13 -27.35 -11.72
N SER A 673 11.21 -28.28 -11.56
CA SER A 673 11.06 -29.47 -12.41
C SER A 673 10.79 -29.15 -13.89
N LEU A 674 10.26 -27.96 -14.19
CA LEU A 674 10.03 -27.48 -15.56
C LEU A 674 11.34 -27.06 -16.24
N LEU A 675 12.36 -26.67 -15.46
CA LEU A 675 13.65 -26.18 -15.94
C LEU A 675 14.69 -27.30 -16.10
N GLN A 676 14.29 -28.57 -16.15
CA GLN A 676 15.26 -29.65 -16.34
C GLN A 676 15.67 -29.73 -17.82
N PRO A 677 16.99 -29.66 -18.15
CA PRO A 677 17.43 -29.81 -19.53
C PRO A 677 17.17 -31.22 -20.06
N SER A 678 17.03 -31.34 -21.37
CA SER A 678 16.98 -32.64 -22.08
C SER A 678 18.31 -33.41 -22.01
N GLU A 679 19.43 -32.73 -21.72
CA GLU A 679 20.76 -33.32 -21.52
C GLU A 679 21.13 -33.37 -20.03
N LYS A 680 21.89 -34.40 -19.61
CA LYS A 680 22.34 -34.62 -18.22
C LYS A 680 23.30 -33.52 -17.74
N SER A 681 22.78 -32.35 -17.40
CA SER A 681 23.50 -31.35 -16.60
C SER A 681 23.58 -31.82 -15.14
N SER A 682 24.72 -31.57 -14.50
CA SER A 682 24.90 -31.87 -13.08
C SER A 682 23.98 -31.00 -12.22
N TYR A 683 23.57 -31.48 -11.05
CA TYR A 683 22.82 -30.70 -10.07
C TYR A 683 23.52 -29.36 -9.74
N ASN A 684 24.84 -29.38 -9.67
CA ASN A 684 25.65 -28.18 -9.40
C ASN A 684 25.53 -27.17 -10.54
N GLU A 685 25.60 -27.59 -11.81
CA GLU A 685 25.46 -26.69 -12.96
C GLU A 685 24.07 -26.05 -13.02
N GLN A 686 23.02 -26.81 -12.70
CA GLN A 686 21.66 -26.28 -12.62
C GLN A 686 21.51 -25.27 -11.48
N LYS A 687 22.11 -25.56 -10.33
CA LYS A 687 22.12 -24.64 -9.19
C LYS A 687 22.87 -23.35 -9.54
N ASP A 688 24.06 -23.47 -10.13
CA ASP A 688 24.87 -22.31 -10.56
C ASP A 688 24.11 -21.44 -11.58
N ALA A 689 23.38 -22.06 -12.51
CA ALA A 689 22.55 -21.32 -13.46
C ALA A 689 21.42 -20.53 -12.77
N ILE A 690 20.71 -21.13 -11.81
CA ILE A 690 19.66 -20.48 -11.00
C ILE A 690 20.28 -19.35 -10.16
N ASP A 691 21.41 -19.62 -9.50
CA ASP A 691 22.12 -18.66 -8.65
C ASP A 691 22.60 -17.45 -9.46
N ILE A 692 23.02 -17.65 -10.73
CA ILE A 692 23.32 -16.55 -11.65
C ILE A 692 22.06 -15.73 -11.94
N LEU A 693 20.94 -16.34 -12.32
CA LEU A 693 19.69 -15.60 -12.61
C LEU A 693 19.19 -14.82 -11.39
N ASN A 694 19.32 -15.40 -10.20
CA ASN A 694 18.97 -14.75 -8.93
C ASN A 694 19.94 -13.62 -8.58
N ALA A 695 21.24 -13.78 -8.83
CA ALA A 695 22.25 -12.75 -8.61
C ALA A 695 22.01 -11.48 -9.46
N PHE A 696 21.44 -11.64 -10.65
CA PHE A 696 21.00 -10.54 -11.52
C PHE A 696 19.57 -10.04 -11.19
N SER A 697 18.91 -10.60 -10.17
CA SER A 697 17.53 -10.30 -9.77
C SER A 697 16.49 -10.53 -10.88
N PHE A 698 16.75 -11.45 -11.83
CA PHE A 698 15.83 -11.75 -12.92
C PHE A 698 14.70 -12.68 -12.50
N ILE A 699 14.98 -13.50 -11.49
CA ILE A 699 14.04 -14.41 -10.87
C ILE A 699 13.99 -14.16 -9.37
N THR A 700 12.83 -14.39 -8.77
CA THR A 700 12.68 -14.48 -7.31
C THR A 700 12.34 -15.91 -6.92
N GLU A 701 13.05 -16.41 -5.91
CA GLU A 701 12.89 -17.77 -5.40
C GLU A 701 11.87 -17.80 -4.26
N HIS A 702 10.89 -18.70 -4.37
CA HIS A 702 9.88 -18.93 -3.34
C HIS A 702 9.75 -20.43 -3.04
N LYS A 703 9.09 -20.77 -1.93
CA LYS A 703 8.90 -22.17 -1.47
C LYS A 703 10.23 -22.94 -1.30
N GLY A 704 11.29 -22.26 -0.88
CA GLY A 704 12.61 -22.87 -0.61
C GLY A 704 13.32 -23.43 -1.85
N GLY A 705 13.14 -22.80 -3.02
CA GLY A 705 13.88 -23.18 -4.24
C GLY A 705 13.16 -24.11 -5.18
N LEU A 706 11.88 -24.38 -4.89
CA LEU A 706 11.04 -25.28 -5.68
C LEU A 706 10.24 -24.54 -6.76
N ALA A 707 10.06 -23.23 -6.63
CA ALA A 707 9.34 -22.39 -7.59
C ALA A 707 10.00 -21.02 -7.76
N PHE A 708 9.86 -20.46 -8.96
CA PHE A 708 10.45 -19.18 -9.35
C PHE A 708 9.40 -18.25 -9.96
N ASP A 709 9.49 -16.97 -9.66
CA ASP A 709 8.78 -15.93 -10.40
C ASP A 709 9.79 -15.20 -11.28
N ILE A 710 9.45 -14.97 -12.54
CA ILE A 710 10.17 -14.05 -13.41
C ILE A 710 9.42 -12.72 -13.45
N HIS A 711 10.16 -11.65 -13.30
CA HIS A 711 9.59 -10.32 -13.36
C HIS A 711 8.97 -10.08 -14.74
N ARG A 712 7.71 -9.63 -14.84
CA ARG A 712 6.94 -9.48 -16.11
C ARG A 712 7.74 -8.81 -17.23
N LEU A 713 8.43 -7.74 -16.87
CA LEU A 713 9.17 -6.92 -17.81
C LEU A 713 10.47 -7.61 -18.27
N VAL A 714 11.10 -8.40 -17.39
CA VAL A 714 12.23 -9.28 -17.76
C VAL A 714 11.72 -10.40 -18.67
N HIS A 715 10.58 -11.01 -18.35
CA HIS A 715 9.92 -12.02 -19.18
C HIS A 715 9.67 -11.53 -20.61
N LEU A 716 9.06 -10.34 -20.77
CA LEU A 716 8.83 -9.72 -22.08
C LEU A 716 10.13 -9.43 -22.83
N ALA A 717 11.12 -8.85 -22.15
CA ALA A 717 12.39 -8.52 -22.80
C ALA A 717 13.20 -9.75 -23.19
N THR A 718 13.15 -10.83 -22.40
CA THR A 718 13.75 -12.11 -22.77
C THR A 718 13.09 -12.65 -24.03
N ARG A 719 11.76 -12.64 -24.13
CA ARG A 719 11.04 -13.06 -25.34
C ARG A 719 11.47 -12.25 -26.56
N GLY A 720 11.53 -10.93 -26.42
CA GLY A 720 11.99 -10.04 -27.48
C GLY A 720 13.42 -10.29 -27.92
N TRP A 721 14.33 -10.47 -26.96
CA TRP A 721 15.71 -10.79 -27.24
C TRP A 721 15.88 -12.14 -27.95
N LEU A 722 15.18 -13.17 -27.49
CA LEU A 722 15.19 -14.49 -28.13
C LEU A 722 14.62 -14.42 -29.55
N LYS A 723 13.59 -13.61 -29.78
CA LYS A 723 13.03 -13.40 -31.11
C LYS A 723 14.02 -12.70 -32.04
N MET A 724 14.69 -11.65 -31.58
CA MET A 724 15.73 -10.94 -32.34
C MET A 724 16.90 -11.86 -32.73
N ASN A 725 17.23 -12.83 -31.88
CA ASN A 725 18.28 -13.82 -32.14
C ASN A 725 17.79 -15.06 -32.89
N GLY A 726 16.48 -15.19 -33.17
CA GLY A 726 15.90 -16.37 -33.81
C GLY A 726 15.83 -17.62 -32.93
N GLU A 727 15.98 -17.50 -31.61
CA GLU A 727 16.06 -18.61 -30.63
C GLU A 727 14.73 -18.89 -29.91
N LEU A 728 13.75 -17.99 -30.03
CA LEU A 728 12.45 -18.16 -29.36
C LEU A 728 11.71 -19.44 -29.76
N PRO A 729 11.64 -19.84 -31.05
CA PRO A 729 10.98 -21.09 -31.44
C PRO A 729 11.61 -22.33 -30.82
N ASP A 730 12.94 -22.37 -30.66
CA ASP A 730 13.65 -23.49 -30.06
C ASP A 730 13.40 -23.58 -28.55
N CYS A 731 13.37 -22.44 -27.86
CA CYS A 731 13.01 -22.36 -26.45
C CYS A 731 11.55 -22.79 -26.21
N HIS A 732 10.64 -22.34 -27.08
CA HIS A 732 9.23 -22.70 -27.06
C HIS A 732 9.04 -24.22 -27.23
N LYS A 733 9.71 -24.80 -28.23
CA LYS A 733 9.68 -26.24 -28.46
C LYS A 733 10.17 -27.05 -27.26
N GLN A 734 11.22 -26.58 -26.58
CA GLN A 734 11.73 -27.22 -25.36
C GLN A 734 10.71 -27.14 -24.22
N ALA A 735 10.10 -25.97 -23.99
CA ALA A 735 9.08 -25.78 -22.98
C ALA A 735 7.86 -26.67 -23.23
N VAL A 736 7.36 -26.71 -24.47
CA VAL A 736 6.21 -27.53 -24.87
C VAL A 736 6.49 -29.02 -24.73
N ALA A 737 7.68 -29.48 -25.14
CA ALA A 737 8.09 -30.87 -24.96
C ALA A 737 8.12 -31.27 -23.48
N ARG A 738 8.68 -30.42 -22.63
CA ARG A 738 8.77 -30.68 -21.19
C ARG A 738 7.41 -30.67 -20.51
N LEU A 739 6.55 -29.70 -20.82
CA LEU A 739 5.16 -29.66 -20.33
C LEU A 739 4.37 -30.89 -20.78
N SER A 740 4.57 -31.31 -22.03
CA SER A 740 3.91 -32.50 -22.57
C SER A 740 4.33 -33.79 -21.85
N GLU A 741 5.57 -33.88 -21.39
CA GLU A 741 6.06 -34.98 -20.57
C GLU A 741 5.43 -34.94 -19.16
N LEU A 742 5.42 -33.77 -18.53
CA LEU A 742 4.89 -33.57 -17.17
C LEU A 742 3.37 -33.76 -17.08
N LEU A 743 2.65 -33.56 -18.18
CA LEU A 743 1.21 -33.79 -18.31
C LEU A 743 0.85 -35.16 -18.92
N SER A 744 1.81 -36.08 -19.04
CA SER A 744 1.56 -37.38 -19.69
C SER A 744 0.77 -38.38 -18.83
N ASP A 745 0.95 -38.36 -17.51
CA ASP A 745 0.20 -39.22 -16.58
C ASP A 745 -0.94 -38.43 -15.92
N ILE A 746 -2.15 -38.61 -16.46
CA ILE A 746 -3.39 -37.99 -15.99
C ILE A 746 -4.03 -38.81 -14.84
N SER A 747 -3.29 -39.78 -14.27
CA SER A 747 -3.76 -40.56 -13.13
C SER A 747 -4.10 -39.69 -11.93
N GLN A 748 -5.00 -40.22 -11.11
CA GLN A 748 -5.44 -39.58 -9.89
C GLN A 748 -4.30 -39.36 -8.87
N THR A 749 -3.38 -40.33 -8.79
CA THR A 749 -2.19 -40.24 -7.94
C THR A 749 -1.30 -39.06 -8.31
N ASN A 750 -1.31 -38.66 -9.58
CA ASN A 750 -0.51 -37.56 -10.09
C ASN A 750 -1.25 -36.21 -10.12
N ARG A 751 -2.52 -36.15 -9.66
CA ARG A 751 -3.37 -34.95 -9.73
C ARG A 751 -2.73 -33.70 -9.16
N MET A 752 -2.12 -33.80 -7.99
CA MET A 752 -1.48 -32.65 -7.35
C MET A 752 -0.24 -32.18 -8.12
N HIS A 753 0.41 -33.06 -8.87
CA HIS A 753 1.60 -32.76 -9.63
C HIS A 753 1.27 -32.04 -10.94
N TRP A 754 0.39 -32.61 -11.79
CA TRP A 754 0.09 -31.98 -13.08
C TRP A 754 -0.65 -30.64 -12.94
N ARG A 755 -1.38 -30.42 -11.83
CA ARG A 755 -2.01 -29.11 -11.52
C ARG A 755 -1.02 -27.95 -11.43
N LEU A 756 0.24 -28.21 -11.09
CA LEU A 756 1.29 -27.19 -11.05
C LEU A 756 1.61 -26.64 -12.43
N TYR A 757 1.36 -27.40 -13.51
CA TYR A 757 1.78 -27.04 -14.86
C TYR A 757 0.65 -26.57 -15.78
N ILE A 758 -0.60 -26.61 -15.33
CA ILE A 758 -1.75 -26.26 -16.18
C ILE A 758 -1.64 -24.81 -16.68
N ALA A 759 -1.36 -23.86 -15.78
CA ALA A 759 -1.24 -22.44 -16.15
C ALA A 759 -0.09 -22.23 -17.16
N HIS A 760 1.04 -22.90 -16.94
CA HIS A 760 2.18 -22.87 -17.86
C HIS A 760 1.86 -23.49 -19.23
N ALA A 761 1.11 -24.58 -19.27
CA ALA A 761 0.66 -25.21 -20.52
C ALA A 761 -0.35 -24.34 -21.28
N GLN A 762 -1.30 -23.71 -20.58
CA GLN A 762 -2.23 -22.74 -21.17
C GLN A 762 -1.48 -21.54 -21.76
N HIS A 763 -0.48 -21.00 -21.03
CA HIS A 763 0.34 -19.90 -21.52
C HIS A 763 1.13 -20.31 -22.77
N ALA A 764 1.86 -21.43 -22.72
CA ALA A 764 2.68 -21.89 -23.85
C ALA A 764 1.84 -22.10 -25.12
N VAL A 765 0.65 -22.70 -25.03
CA VAL A 765 -0.22 -22.91 -26.19
C VAL A 765 -0.75 -21.59 -26.78
N GLY A 766 -0.94 -20.54 -25.96
CA GLY A 766 -1.47 -19.24 -26.38
C GLY A 766 -0.44 -18.23 -26.91
N VAL A 767 0.83 -18.61 -27.00
CA VAL A 767 1.96 -17.70 -27.28
C VAL A 767 2.19 -17.43 -28.78
N ASP A 768 1.74 -18.30 -29.69
CA ASP A 768 1.98 -18.17 -31.14
C ASP A 768 0.67 -18.21 -31.94
N ASP A 769 0.50 -17.28 -32.90
CA ASP A 769 -0.64 -17.23 -33.83
C ASP A 769 -0.68 -18.48 -34.75
N LYS A 770 0.42 -19.23 -34.85
CA LYS A 770 0.50 -20.50 -35.60
C LYS A 770 0.83 -21.69 -34.71
N CYS A 771 -0.21 -22.29 -34.13
CA CYS A 771 -0.13 -23.53 -33.35
C CYS A 771 0.57 -24.67 -34.14
N SER A 772 1.69 -25.18 -33.60
CA SER A 772 2.42 -26.34 -34.13
C SER A 772 1.75 -27.67 -33.76
N ARG A 773 2.26 -28.79 -34.29
CA ARG A 773 1.72 -30.13 -33.94
C ARG A 773 1.97 -30.45 -32.46
N GLU A 774 3.11 -30.02 -31.95
CA GLU A 774 3.53 -30.18 -30.56
C GLU A 774 2.65 -29.36 -29.61
N ASP A 775 2.30 -28.11 -29.98
CA ASP A 775 1.39 -27.26 -29.22
C ASP A 775 0.00 -27.88 -29.09
N VAL A 776 -0.49 -28.47 -30.19
CA VAL A 776 -1.79 -29.16 -30.20
C VAL A 776 -1.79 -30.40 -29.33
N ASN A 777 -0.70 -31.16 -29.30
CA ASN A 777 -0.55 -32.31 -28.40
C ASN A 777 -0.55 -31.86 -26.92
N LEU A 778 0.15 -30.77 -26.61
CA LEU A 778 0.13 -30.17 -25.28
C LEU A 778 -1.27 -29.66 -24.92
N ALA A 779 -1.96 -29.00 -25.85
CA ALA A 779 -3.31 -28.50 -25.67
C ALA A 779 -4.30 -29.64 -25.38
N GLU A 780 -4.20 -30.77 -26.08
CA GLU A 780 -5.04 -31.94 -25.83
C GLU A 780 -4.83 -32.50 -24.42
N LYS A 781 -3.57 -32.72 -24.01
CA LYS A 781 -3.23 -33.20 -22.65
C LYS A 781 -3.70 -32.23 -21.56
N CYS A 782 -3.50 -30.93 -21.78
CA CYS A 782 -3.98 -29.90 -20.86
C CYS A 782 -5.51 -29.89 -20.79
N GLY A 783 -6.19 -30.03 -21.93
CA GLY A 783 -7.64 -30.17 -22.02
C GLY A 783 -8.17 -31.38 -21.24
N ASP A 784 -7.48 -32.52 -21.32
CA ASP A 784 -7.83 -33.72 -20.55
C ASP A 784 -7.65 -33.50 -19.04
N CYS A 785 -6.54 -32.88 -18.61
CA CYS A 785 -6.29 -32.53 -17.21
C CYS A 785 -7.37 -31.58 -16.67
N LEU A 786 -7.71 -30.52 -17.42
CA LEU A 786 -8.74 -29.54 -17.06
C LEU A 786 -10.13 -30.18 -16.97
N LYS A 787 -10.47 -31.04 -17.94
CA LYS A 787 -11.71 -31.82 -17.93
C LYS A 787 -11.79 -32.72 -16.70
N TYR A 788 -10.70 -33.38 -16.34
CA TYR A 788 -10.62 -34.22 -15.13
C TYR A 788 -10.76 -33.39 -13.85
N ASP A 789 -10.17 -32.19 -13.78
CA ASP A 789 -10.26 -31.30 -12.62
C ASP A 789 -11.64 -30.62 -12.46
N GLY A 790 -12.54 -30.76 -13.44
CA GLY A 790 -13.85 -30.11 -13.46
C GLY A 790 -13.84 -28.68 -14.01
N ARG A 791 -12.71 -28.21 -14.52
CA ARG A 791 -12.52 -26.86 -15.11
C ARG A 791 -12.95 -26.85 -16.56
N TYR A 792 -14.25 -27.08 -16.80
CA TYR A 792 -14.79 -27.35 -18.14
C TYR A 792 -14.70 -26.16 -19.11
N CYS A 793 -14.82 -24.92 -18.63
CA CYS A 793 -14.69 -23.74 -19.50
C CYS A 793 -13.28 -23.61 -20.09
N GLU A 794 -12.27 -23.88 -19.29
CA GLU A 794 -10.88 -23.83 -19.73
C GLU A 794 -10.51 -25.01 -20.62
N ALA A 795 -11.08 -26.19 -20.34
CA ALA A 795 -10.94 -27.36 -21.21
C ALA A 795 -11.54 -27.11 -22.60
N GLU A 796 -12.66 -26.36 -22.69
CA GLU A 796 -13.28 -25.99 -23.97
C GLU A 796 -12.30 -25.17 -24.83
N THR A 797 -11.63 -24.17 -24.24
CA THR A 797 -10.62 -23.37 -24.94
C THR A 797 -9.53 -24.24 -25.56
N MET A 798 -8.97 -25.17 -24.77
CA MET A 798 -7.91 -26.07 -25.25
C MET A 798 -8.41 -27.00 -26.36
N TYR A 799 -9.58 -27.63 -26.21
CA TYR A 799 -10.12 -28.51 -27.25
C TYR A 799 -10.56 -27.77 -28.53
N ARG A 800 -10.94 -26.48 -28.45
CA ARG A 800 -11.22 -25.68 -29.65
C ARG A 800 -9.95 -25.46 -30.47
N ILE A 801 -8.81 -25.17 -29.82
CA ILE A 801 -7.50 -25.05 -30.50
C ILE A 801 -7.14 -26.37 -31.20
N VAL A 802 -7.28 -27.50 -30.50
CA VAL A 802 -7.03 -28.83 -31.08
C VAL A 802 -7.95 -29.12 -32.26
N PHE A 803 -9.24 -28.78 -32.13
CA PHE A 803 -10.24 -29.00 -33.16
C PHE A 803 -9.96 -28.18 -34.43
N GLU A 804 -9.69 -26.88 -34.29
CA GLU A 804 -9.39 -25.98 -35.42
C GLU A 804 -8.16 -26.44 -36.19
N TYR A 805 -7.08 -26.82 -35.48
CA TYR A 805 -5.89 -27.35 -36.11
C TYR A 805 -6.14 -28.67 -36.84
N ARG A 806 -6.76 -29.66 -36.17
CA ARG A 806 -7.00 -30.98 -36.77
C ARG A 806 -7.96 -30.90 -37.95
N GLN A 807 -8.98 -30.06 -37.87
CA GLN A 807 -9.90 -29.83 -38.99
C GLN A 807 -9.16 -29.24 -40.21
N ARG A 808 -8.23 -28.30 -39.99
CA ARG A 808 -7.43 -27.68 -41.07
C ARG A 808 -6.41 -28.66 -41.67
N VAL A 809 -5.71 -29.43 -40.85
CA VAL A 809 -4.56 -30.25 -41.26
C VAL A 809 -4.95 -31.66 -41.71
N LEU A 810 -5.86 -32.31 -40.98
CA LEU A 810 -6.28 -33.70 -41.23
C LEU A 810 -7.62 -33.78 -41.96
N GLY A 811 -8.41 -32.71 -41.93
CA GLY A 811 -9.75 -32.65 -42.49
C GLY A 811 -10.85 -33.00 -41.47
N PRO A 812 -12.13 -32.73 -41.83
CA PRO A 812 -13.27 -32.87 -40.91
C PRO A 812 -13.66 -34.31 -40.60
N GLU A 813 -13.33 -35.28 -41.48
CA GLU A 813 -13.72 -36.69 -41.34
C GLU A 813 -12.59 -37.58 -40.76
N HIS A 814 -11.41 -37.01 -40.49
CA HIS A 814 -10.30 -37.79 -39.92
C HIS A 814 -10.65 -38.30 -38.51
N PRO A 815 -10.32 -39.57 -38.15
CA PRO A 815 -10.63 -40.13 -36.83
C PRO A 815 -10.21 -39.24 -35.65
N ASP A 816 -9.00 -38.69 -35.66
CA ASP A 816 -8.51 -37.80 -34.60
C ASP A 816 -9.28 -36.47 -34.50
N THR A 817 -9.76 -35.94 -35.63
CA THR A 817 -10.64 -34.76 -35.65
C THR A 817 -11.97 -35.12 -35.00
N LEU A 818 -12.56 -36.27 -35.34
CA LEU A 818 -13.83 -36.74 -34.77
C LEU A 818 -13.72 -37.08 -33.27
N THR A 819 -12.57 -37.56 -32.82
CA THR A 819 -12.25 -37.74 -31.39
C THR A 819 -12.21 -36.40 -30.67
N CYS A 820 -11.56 -35.39 -31.25
CA CYS A 820 -11.57 -34.03 -30.68
C CYS A 820 -12.98 -33.43 -30.62
N VAL A 821 -13.79 -33.61 -31.68
CA VAL A 821 -15.20 -33.17 -31.69
C VAL A 821 -15.99 -33.83 -30.55
N SER A 822 -15.73 -35.11 -30.29
CA SER A 822 -16.36 -35.84 -29.17
C SER A 822 -15.92 -35.30 -27.80
N HIS A 823 -14.64 -34.96 -27.63
CA HIS A 823 -14.14 -34.33 -26.40
C HIS A 823 -14.77 -32.95 -26.18
N LEU A 824 -14.86 -32.12 -27.23
CA LEU A 824 -15.54 -30.82 -27.18
C LEU A 824 -17.02 -30.97 -26.80
N GLY A 825 -17.74 -31.91 -27.44
CA GLY A 825 -19.13 -32.21 -27.10
C GLY A 825 -19.31 -32.62 -25.63
N SER A 826 -18.39 -33.45 -25.11
CA SER A 826 -18.42 -33.88 -23.71
C SER A 826 -18.24 -32.71 -22.74
N VAL A 827 -17.29 -31.81 -23.02
CA VAL A 827 -17.06 -30.61 -22.20
C VAL A 827 -18.23 -29.63 -22.27
N LEU A 828 -18.78 -29.37 -23.46
CA LEU A 828 -19.98 -28.53 -23.63
C LEU A 828 -21.18 -29.10 -22.85
N SER A 829 -21.36 -30.42 -22.91
CA SER A 829 -22.38 -31.12 -22.14
C SER A 829 -22.16 -30.96 -20.63
N ARG A 830 -20.91 -31.02 -20.16
CA ARG A 830 -20.60 -30.80 -18.73
C ARG A 830 -20.84 -29.36 -18.29
N GLN A 831 -20.70 -28.36 -19.16
CA GLN A 831 -21.04 -26.96 -18.87
C GLN A 831 -22.56 -26.68 -18.88
N GLY A 832 -23.39 -27.60 -19.37
CA GLY A 832 -24.83 -27.38 -19.54
C GLY A 832 -25.24 -26.86 -20.92
N LYS A 833 -24.31 -26.68 -21.86
CA LYS A 833 -24.57 -26.27 -23.25
C LYS A 833 -25.04 -27.48 -24.08
N TYR A 834 -26.18 -28.05 -23.72
CA TYR A 834 -26.61 -29.34 -24.25
C TYR A 834 -26.93 -29.34 -25.75
N LYS A 835 -27.39 -28.23 -26.32
CA LYS A 835 -27.68 -28.12 -27.76
C LYS A 835 -26.38 -28.17 -28.59
N GLU A 836 -25.40 -27.36 -28.22
CA GLU A 836 -24.08 -27.38 -28.89
C GLU A 836 -23.40 -28.75 -28.73
N ALA A 837 -23.56 -29.40 -27.57
CA ALA A 837 -23.07 -30.76 -27.36
C ALA A 837 -23.75 -31.80 -28.26
N GLU A 838 -25.07 -31.67 -28.49
CA GLU A 838 -25.83 -32.53 -29.41
C GLU A 838 -25.29 -32.38 -30.83
N ASP A 839 -25.05 -31.14 -31.27
CA ASP A 839 -24.47 -30.86 -32.60
C ASP A 839 -23.08 -31.47 -32.75
N MET A 840 -22.20 -31.32 -31.75
CA MET A 840 -20.85 -31.91 -31.80
C MET A 840 -20.89 -33.43 -31.81
N HIS A 841 -21.65 -34.06 -30.90
CA HIS A 841 -21.74 -35.52 -30.87
C HIS A 841 -22.46 -36.09 -32.11
N GLY A 842 -23.45 -35.39 -32.66
CA GLY A 842 -24.10 -35.74 -33.91
C GLY A 842 -23.12 -35.72 -35.10
N ARG A 843 -22.29 -34.68 -35.21
CA ARG A 843 -21.22 -34.59 -36.22
C ARG A 843 -20.20 -35.72 -36.06
N ALA A 844 -19.75 -35.98 -34.83
CA ALA A 844 -18.81 -37.07 -34.57
C ALA A 844 -19.40 -38.44 -34.92
N LEU A 845 -20.67 -38.68 -34.61
CA LEU A 845 -21.37 -39.91 -34.96
C LEU A 845 -21.48 -40.08 -36.47
N GLN A 846 -21.98 -39.09 -37.20
CA GLN A 846 -22.12 -39.15 -38.66
C GLN A 846 -20.77 -39.39 -39.35
N GLY A 847 -19.71 -38.70 -38.93
CA GLY A 847 -18.37 -38.89 -39.48
C GLY A 847 -17.82 -40.30 -39.21
N ARG A 848 -17.96 -40.81 -37.98
CA ARG A 848 -17.47 -42.15 -37.63
C ARG A 848 -18.29 -43.26 -38.28
N GLU A 849 -19.60 -43.10 -38.44
CA GLU A 849 -20.43 -44.03 -39.21
C GLU A 849 -19.97 -44.14 -40.67
N LYS A 850 -19.63 -43.01 -41.29
CA LYS A 850 -19.14 -42.97 -42.68
C LYS A 850 -17.75 -43.60 -42.83
N VAL A 851 -16.83 -43.33 -41.91
CA VAL A 851 -15.41 -43.70 -42.02
C VAL A 851 -15.09 -45.07 -41.43
N LEU A 852 -15.66 -45.41 -40.27
CA LEU A 852 -15.35 -46.62 -39.50
C LEU A 852 -16.49 -47.65 -39.54
N GLY A 853 -17.69 -47.25 -39.93
CA GLY A 853 -18.89 -48.07 -39.94
C GLY A 853 -19.71 -47.99 -38.64
N PRO A 854 -20.96 -48.50 -38.66
CA PRO A 854 -21.94 -48.30 -37.59
C PRO A 854 -21.69 -49.14 -36.32
N GLU A 855 -20.90 -50.22 -36.42
CA GLU A 855 -20.59 -51.13 -35.31
C GLU A 855 -19.18 -50.92 -34.73
N HIS A 856 -18.39 -49.99 -35.28
CA HIS A 856 -17.04 -49.73 -34.75
C HIS A 856 -17.10 -49.20 -33.29
N PRO A 857 -16.20 -49.61 -32.37
CA PRO A 857 -16.22 -49.18 -30.97
C PRO A 857 -16.28 -47.66 -30.77
N ASP A 858 -15.56 -46.88 -31.57
CA ASP A 858 -15.60 -45.41 -31.52
C ASP A 858 -16.94 -44.83 -31.99
N THR A 859 -17.58 -45.47 -32.97
CA THR A 859 -18.91 -45.09 -33.45
C THR A 859 -19.94 -45.35 -32.35
N LEU A 860 -19.88 -46.53 -31.71
CA LEU A 860 -20.74 -46.88 -30.58
C LEU A 860 -20.53 -45.95 -29.37
N THR A 861 -19.29 -45.56 -29.12
CA THR A 861 -18.96 -44.54 -28.11
C THR A 861 -19.63 -43.19 -28.44
N SER A 862 -19.66 -42.76 -29.71
CA SER A 862 -20.41 -41.56 -30.12
C SER A 862 -21.92 -41.73 -29.96
N VAL A 863 -22.48 -42.91 -30.23
CA VAL A 863 -23.90 -43.21 -29.97
C VAL A 863 -24.21 -43.05 -28.48
N SER A 864 -23.35 -43.57 -27.60
CA SER A 864 -23.48 -43.45 -26.14
C SER A 864 -23.48 -41.99 -25.70
N TYR A 865 -22.53 -41.18 -26.19
CA TYR A 865 -22.44 -39.77 -25.84
C TYR A 865 -23.64 -38.95 -26.33
N LEU A 866 -24.11 -39.20 -27.56
CA LEU A 866 -25.31 -38.55 -28.07
C LEU A 866 -26.53 -38.92 -27.21
N GLY A 867 -26.67 -40.21 -26.84
CA GLY A 867 -27.71 -40.66 -25.92
C GLY A 867 -27.66 -39.93 -24.57
N LEU A 868 -26.46 -39.72 -24.01
CA LEU A 868 -26.28 -38.99 -22.76
C LEU A 868 -26.69 -37.52 -22.87
N VAL A 869 -26.41 -36.85 -23.99
CA VAL A 869 -26.85 -35.47 -24.21
C VAL A 869 -28.36 -35.38 -24.36
N LEU A 870 -28.97 -36.26 -25.15
CA LEU A 870 -30.42 -36.34 -25.29
C LEU A 870 -31.11 -36.61 -23.94
N TYR A 871 -30.50 -37.46 -23.12
CA TYR A 871 -30.92 -37.70 -21.73
C TYR A 871 -30.89 -36.40 -20.93
N ARG A 872 -29.78 -35.63 -20.97
CA ARG A 872 -29.67 -34.37 -20.22
C ARG A 872 -30.66 -33.30 -20.70
N GLN A 873 -31.03 -33.29 -21.98
CA GLN A 873 -32.04 -32.39 -22.52
C GLN A 873 -33.49 -32.76 -22.15
N GLY A 874 -33.72 -33.94 -21.60
CA GLY A 874 -35.08 -34.44 -21.32
C GLY A 874 -35.71 -35.31 -22.41
N LYS A 875 -34.99 -35.57 -23.52
CA LYS A 875 -35.46 -36.40 -24.65
C LYS A 875 -35.26 -37.89 -24.34
N TYR A 876 -35.89 -38.38 -23.27
CA TYR A 876 -35.57 -39.70 -22.69
C TYR A 876 -35.86 -40.89 -23.62
N LYS A 877 -36.88 -40.81 -24.48
CA LYS A 877 -37.19 -41.87 -25.45
C LYS A 877 -36.12 -42.00 -26.54
N GLU A 878 -35.63 -40.88 -27.04
CA GLU A 878 -34.54 -40.85 -28.01
C GLU A 878 -33.23 -41.34 -27.38
N ALA A 879 -32.96 -40.94 -26.13
CA ALA A 879 -31.84 -41.45 -25.35
C ALA A 879 -31.91 -42.98 -25.13
N GLU A 880 -33.07 -43.53 -24.79
CA GLU A 880 -33.27 -44.99 -24.69
C GLU A 880 -32.95 -45.69 -26.02
N CYS A 881 -33.40 -45.13 -27.15
CA CYS A 881 -33.10 -45.68 -28.47
C CYS A 881 -31.59 -45.76 -28.72
N MET A 882 -30.88 -44.65 -28.47
CA MET A 882 -29.42 -44.59 -28.62
C MET A 882 -28.70 -45.57 -27.69
N HIS A 883 -29.08 -45.63 -26.41
CA HIS A 883 -28.43 -46.55 -25.45
C HIS A 883 -28.73 -48.02 -25.73
N ARG A 884 -29.92 -48.37 -26.25
CA ARG A 884 -30.20 -49.74 -26.70
C ARG A 884 -29.37 -50.12 -27.93
N ARG A 885 -29.20 -49.18 -28.87
CA ARG A 885 -28.34 -49.37 -30.05
C ARG A 885 -26.88 -49.59 -29.62
N ASP A 886 -26.36 -48.72 -28.76
CA ASP A 886 -25.00 -48.82 -28.22
C ASP A 886 -24.80 -50.14 -27.45
N LEU A 887 -25.70 -50.49 -26.53
CA LEU A 887 -25.60 -51.75 -25.77
C LEU A 887 -25.55 -52.97 -26.69
N LYS A 888 -26.45 -53.06 -27.68
CA LYS A 888 -26.48 -54.18 -28.63
C LYS A 888 -25.18 -54.27 -29.45
N GLY A 889 -24.66 -53.13 -29.92
CA GLY A 889 -23.42 -53.08 -30.68
C GLY A 889 -22.20 -53.43 -29.83
N SER A 890 -22.11 -52.86 -28.63
CA SER A 890 -20.99 -53.05 -27.70
C SER A 890 -20.95 -54.48 -27.15
N GLU A 891 -22.09 -55.10 -26.84
CA GLU A 891 -22.14 -56.53 -26.48
C GLU A 891 -21.63 -57.44 -27.60
N LYS A 892 -21.99 -57.14 -28.86
CA LYS A 892 -21.55 -57.92 -30.03
C LYS A 892 -20.05 -57.77 -30.30
N MET A 893 -19.52 -56.56 -30.19
CA MET A 893 -18.16 -56.22 -30.65
C MET A 893 -17.09 -56.33 -29.55
N LEU A 894 -17.43 -55.93 -28.33
CA LEU A 894 -16.50 -55.85 -27.20
C LEU A 894 -16.76 -56.94 -26.16
N GLY A 895 -17.94 -57.56 -26.19
CA GLY A 895 -18.38 -58.54 -25.21
C GLY A 895 -19.15 -57.92 -24.04
N PRO A 896 -19.84 -58.76 -23.24
CA PRO A 896 -20.77 -58.30 -22.20
C PRO A 896 -20.09 -57.70 -20.95
N GLU A 897 -18.83 -58.07 -20.68
CA GLU A 897 -18.08 -57.63 -19.49
C GLU A 897 -17.13 -56.44 -19.79
N HIS A 898 -17.06 -55.96 -21.04
CA HIS A 898 -16.19 -54.85 -21.40
C HIS A 898 -16.67 -53.53 -20.79
N ALA A 899 -15.72 -52.68 -20.35
CA ALA A 899 -16.02 -51.42 -19.65
C ALA A 899 -17.02 -50.52 -20.40
N ASN A 900 -16.85 -50.34 -21.72
CA ASN A 900 -17.79 -49.58 -22.55
C ASN A 900 -19.20 -50.20 -22.57
N THR A 901 -19.32 -51.52 -22.70
CA THR A 901 -20.60 -52.22 -22.65
C THR A 901 -21.30 -52.00 -21.32
N LEU A 902 -20.56 -52.06 -20.20
CA LEU A 902 -21.11 -51.81 -18.86
C LEU A 902 -21.54 -50.34 -18.69
N THR A 903 -20.86 -49.41 -19.34
CA THR A 903 -21.29 -48.01 -19.44
C THR A 903 -22.61 -47.87 -20.20
N SER A 904 -22.77 -48.57 -21.32
CA SER A 904 -24.04 -48.63 -22.07
C SER A 904 -25.19 -49.20 -21.23
N VAL A 905 -24.94 -50.27 -20.46
CA VAL A 905 -25.92 -50.86 -19.53
C VAL A 905 -26.35 -49.83 -18.48
N SER A 906 -25.39 -49.13 -17.85
CA SER A 906 -25.70 -48.12 -16.85
C SER A 906 -26.47 -46.93 -17.45
N ASN A 907 -26.10 -46.45 -18.63
CA ASN A 907 -26.77 -45.33 -19.29
C ASN A 907 -28.21 -45.70 -19.70
N LEU A 908 -28.43 -46.92 -20.18
CA LEU A 908 -29.77 -47.45 -20.45
C LEU A 908 -30.60 -47.51 -19.17
N GLY A 909 -30.02 -47.98 -18.06
CA GLY A 909 -30.68 -47.99 -16.74
C GLY A 909 -31.16 -46.60 -16.33
N SER A 910 -30.31 -45.57 -16.47
CA SER A 910 -30.68 -44.18 -16.16
C SER A 910 -31.81 -43.66 -17.05
N ALA A 911 -31.76 -43.93 -18.36
CA ALA A 911 -32.82 -43.52 -19.29
C ALA A 911 -34.17 -44.21 -19.01
N LEU A 912 -34.14 -45.49 -18.60
CA LEU A 912 -35.34 -46.23 -18.18
C LEU A 912 -35.91 -45.68 -16.86
N SER A 913 -35.04 -45.32 -15.91
CA SER A 913 -35.45 -44.74 -14.63
C SER A 913 -36.24 -43.44 -14.81
N LEU A 914 -35.75 -42.51 -15.65
CA LEU A 914 -36.47 -41.27 -15.90
C LEU A 914 -37.79 -41.47 -16.66
N GLN A 915 -37.95 -42.58 -17.38
CA GLN A 915 -39.23 -42.97 -17.98
C GLN A 915 -40.16 -43.75 -17.04
N ALA A 916 -39.86 -43.80 -15.74
CA ALA A 916 -40.61 -44.53 -14.71
C ALA A 916 -40.56 -46.06 -14.83
N LYS A 917 -39.70 -46.62 -15.68
CA LYS A 917 -39.52 -48.07 -15.83
C LYS A 917 -38.55 -48.59 -14.74
N TYR A 918 -38.87 -48.32 -13.48
CA TYR A 918 -37.93 -48.50 -12.35
C TYR A 918 -37.48 -49.95 -12.14
N LYS A 919 -38.34 -50.94 -12.41
CA LYS A 919 -37.99 -52.35 -12.31
C LYS A 919 -36.95 -52.76 -13.36
N GLU A 920 -37.12 -52.32 -14.60
CA GLU A 920 -36.15 -52.57 -15.67
C GLU A 920 -34.83 -51.83 -15.39
N ALA A 921 -34.91 -50.58 -14.92
CA ALA A 921 -33.73 -49.79 -14.54
C ALA A 921 -32.93 -50.47 -13.41
N GLU A 922 -33.61 -51.00 -12.38
CA GLU A 922 -32.97 -51.73 -11.29
C GLU A 922 -32.22 -52.97 -11.81
N VAL A 923 -32.82 -53.74 -12.73
CA VAL A 923 -32.17 -54.89 -13.35
C VAL A 923 -30.89 -54.47 -14.08
N MET A 924 -30.93 -53.38 -14.85
CA MET A 924 -29.77 -52.85 -15.56
C MET A 924 -28.66 -52.39 -14.61
N HIS A 925 -28.99 -51.59 -13.58
CA HIS A 925 -27.98 -51.11 -12.63
C HIS A 925 -27.40 -52.22 -11.74
N ARG A 926 -28.20 -53.22 -11.34
CA ARG A 926 -27.68 -54.38 -10.60
C ARG A 926 -26.73 -55.21 -11.48
N ARG A 927 -27.04 -55.39 -12.76
CA ARG A 927 -26.14 -56.03 -13.72
C ARG A 927 -24.83 -55.24 -13.84
N ALA A 928 -24.91 -53.94 -14.12
CA ALA A 928 -23.73 -53.09 -14.27
C ALA A 928 -22.87 -53.04 -12.99
N LEU A 929 -23.49 -53.01 -11.81
CA LEU A 929 -22.77 -53.03 -10.53
C LEU A 929 -22.02 -54.35 -10.33
N ARG A 930 -22.71 -55.49 -10.45
CA ARG A 930 -22.10 -56.81 -10.27
C ARG A 930 -20.93 -57.03 -11.22
N ASP A 931 -21.12 -56.70 -12.50
CA ASP A 931 -20.10 -56.95 -13.51
C ASP A 931 -18.91 -55.97 -13.38
N ARG A 932 -19.14 -54.71 -12.96
CA ARG A 932 -18.04 -53.77 -12.66
C ARG A 932 -17.28 -54.10 -11.37
N GLU A 933 -17.96 -54.58 -10.34
CA GLU A 933 -17.30 -55.07 -9.11
C GLU A 933 -16.36 -56.25 -9.43
N LYS A 934 -16.76 -57.14 -10.35
CA LYS A 934 -15.94 -58.25 -10.84
C LYS A 934 -14.74 -57.79 -11.66
N VAL A 935 -14.93 -56.85 -12.59
CA VAL A 935 -13.90 -56.47 -13.59
C VAL A 935 -12.96 -55.37 -13.09
N LEU A 936 -13.50 -54.33 -12.44
CA LEU A 936 -12.75 -53.13 -12.04
C LEU A 936 -12.50 -53.06 -10.53
N GLY A 937 -13.20 -53.88 -9.75
CA GLY A 937 -13.16 -53.86 -8.29
C GLY A 937 -14.18 -52.90 -7.65
N PRO A 938 -14.41 -53.03 -6.32
CA PRO A 938 -15.46 -52.31 -5.61
C PRO A 938 -15.19 -50.82 -5.40
N GLU A 939 -13.92 -50.41 -5.36
CA GLU A 939 -13.50 -49.02 -5.13
C GLU A 939 -13.36 -48.20 -6.43
N HIS A 940 -13.48 -48.81 -7.62
CA HIS A 940 -13.29 -48.10 -8.88
C HIS A 940 -14.37 -47.00 -9.08
N PRO A 941 -14.03 -45.80 -9.59
CA PRO A 941 -15.00 -44.70 -9.77
C PRO A 941 -16.27 -45.07 -10.56
N ASP A 942 -16.13 -45.89 -11.61
CA ASP A 942 -17.28 -46.39 -12.39
C ASP A 942 -18.16 -47.37 -11.60
N THR A 943 -17.56 -48.19 -10.72
CA THR A 943 -18.29 -49.07 -9.81
C THR A 943 -19.09 -48.24 -8.81
N LEU A 944 -18.46 -47.22 -8.20
CA LEU A 944 -19.13 -46.30 -7.27
C LEU A 944 -20.26 -45.51 -7.96
N THR A 945 -20.12 -45.21 -9.25
CA THR A 945 -21.19 -44.62 -10.07
C THR A 945 -22.35 -45.58 -10.28
N SER A 946 -22.10 -46.88 -10.48
CA SER A 946 -23.17 -47.88 -10.50
C SER A 946 -23.89 -48.00 -9.14
N VAL A 947 -23.16 -47.94 -8.02
CA VAL A 947 -23.75 -47.94 -6.67
C VAL A 947 -24.69 -46.74 -6.47
N ASP A 948 -24.23 -45.54 -6.83
CA ASP A 948 -24.99 -44.30 -6.70
C ASP A 948 -26.23 -44.27 -7.61
N ASN A 949 -26.11 -44.78 -8.84
CA ASN A 949 -27.24 -44.94 -9.76
C ASN A 949 -28.27 -45.95 -9.26
N LEU A 950 -27.82 -47.08 -8.69
CA LEU A 950 -28.72 -48.06 -8.06
C LEU A 950 -29.47 -47.44 -6.87
N GLY A 951 -28.77 -46.67 -6.02
CA GLY A 951 -29.39 -45.91 -4.93
C GLY A 951 -30.49 -44.97 -5.43
N SER A 952 -30.23 -44.24 -6.51
CA SER A 952 -31.20 -43.32 -7.12
C SER A 952 -32.46 -44.03 -7.65
N VAL A 953 -32.32 -45.24 -8.19
CA VAL A 953 -33.48 -46.04 -8.63
C VAL A 953 -34.27 -46.60 -7.45
N LEU A 954 -33.59 -47.09 -6.41
CA LEU A 954 -34.24 -47.55 -5.18
C LEU A 954 -35.00 -46.41 -4.49
N ASP A 955 -34.41 -45.21 -4.46
CA ASP A 955 -35.04 -43.99 -3.97
C ASP A 955 -36.30 -43.66 -4.78
N SER A 956 -36.23 -43.76 -6.11
CA SER A 956 -37.39 -43.54 -6.99
C SER A 956 -38.49 -44.60 -6.83
N GLN A 957 -38.16 -45.80 -6.36
CA GLN A 957 -39.15 -46.83 -5.99
C GLN A 957 -39.75 -46.64 -4.58
N GLY A 958 -39.26 -45.69 -3.79
CA GLY A 958 -39.68 -45.49 -2.40
C GLY A 958 -38.92 -46.34 -1.37
N LYS A 959 -37.88 -47.08 -1.77
CA LYS A 959 -37.04 -47.91 -0.88
C LYS A 959 -35.94 -47.07 -0.22
N TYR A 960 -36.33 -46.09 0.59
CA TYR A 960 -35.42 -45.05 1.10
C TYR A 960 -34.26 -45.56 1.97
N LYS A 961 -34.46 -46.65 2.72
CA LYS A 961 -33.38 -47.24 3.55
C LYS A 961 -32.29 -47.90 2.70
N GLU A 962 -32.69 -48.71 1.71
CA GLU A 962 -31.73 -49.34 0.79
C GLU A 962 -31.00 -48.28 -0.06
N ALA A 963 -31.70 -47.22 -0.46
CA ALA A 963 -31.07 -46.10 -1.17
C ALA A 963 -30.02 -45.38 -0.30
N GLU A 964 -30.33 -45.12 0.98
CA GLU A 964 -29.40 -44.54 1.94
C GLU A 964 -28.12 -45.38 2.06
N ASP A 965 -28.24 -46.71 2.18
CA ASP A 965 -27.09 -47.61 2.30
C ASP A 965 -26.19 -47.54 1.06
N MET A 966 -26.78 -47.52 -0.14
CA MET A 966 -26.03 -47.39 -1.39
C MET A 966 -25.29 -46.04 -1.49
N HIS A 967 -26.00 -44.92 -1.23
CA HIS A 967 -25.39 -43.59 -1.32
C HIS A 967 -24.29 -43.37 -0.26
N ARG A 968 -24.47 -43.88 0.97
CA ARG A 968 -23.43 -43.82 2.01
C ARG A 968 -22.17 -44.59 1.61
N ARG A 969 -22.32 -45.79 1.05
CA ARG A 969 -21.20 -46.59 0.53
C ARG A 969 -20.44 -45.81 -0.56
N ALA A 970 -21.15 -45.33 -1.57
CA ALA A 970 -20.54 -44.60 -2.68
C ALA A 970 -19.84 -43.31 -2.23
N LEU A 971 -20.46 -42.55 -1.32
CA LEU A 971 -19.92 -41.28 -0.84
C LEU A 971 -18.62 -41.47 -0.05
N ARG A 972 -18.59 -42.42 0.90
CA ARG A 972 -17.39 -42.70 1.72
C ARG A 972 -16.19 -43.03 0.85
N ASP A 973 -16.38 -43.89 -0.14
CA ASP A 973 -15.29 -44.36 -0.99
C ASP A 973 -14.88 -43.25 -1.99
N ARG A 974 -15.82 -42.45 -2.52
CA ARG A 974 -15.52 -41.26 -3.35
C ARG A 974 -14.75 -40.17 -2.60
N GLU A 975 -15.08 -39.90 -1.34
CA GLU A 975 -14.36 -38.92 -0.51
C GLU A 975 -12.90 -39.34 -0.28
N LYS A 976 -12.67 -40.63 -0.01
CA LYS A 976 -11.33 -41.22 0.12
C LYS A 976 -10.54 -41.13 -1.17
N ILE A 977 -11.20 -41.40 -2.30
CA ILE A 977 -10.56 -41.50 -3.61
C ILE A 977 -10.44 -40.11 -4.23
N LEU A 978 -11.55 -39.54 -4.73
CA LEU A 978 -11.59 -38.30 -5.53
C LEU A 978 -11.39 -37.01 -4.70
N GLY A 979 -11.57 -37.12 -3.39
CA GLY A 979 -11.55 -35.99 -2.46
C GLY A 979 -12.93 -35.35 -2.27
N PRO A 980 -13.08 -34.49 -1.24
CA PRO A 980 -14.36 -33.97 -0.80
C PRO A 980 -14.99 -32.91 -1.73
N GLU A 981 -14.18 -32.24 -2.54
CA GLU A 981 -14.62 -31.15 -3.43
C GLU A 981 -14.85 -31.61 -4.88
N HIS A 982 -14.58 -32.88 -5.22
CA HIS A 982 -14.76 -33.37 -6.60
C HIS A 982 -16.25 -33.36 -7.00
N PRO A 983 -16.61 -32.97 -8.25
CA PRO A 983 -18.00 -32.88 -8.70
C PRO A 983 -18.83 -34.16 -8.47
N ASP A 984 -18.25 -35.34 -8.67
CA ASP A 984 -18.94 -36.61 -8.43
C ASP A 984 -19.15 -36.92 -6.94
N THR A 985 -18.21 -36.52 -6.07
CA THR A 985 -18.37 -36.58 -4.61
C THR A 985 -19.52 -35.68 -4.18
N LEU A 986 -19.55 -34.44 -4.67
CA LEU A 986 -20.62 -33.46 -4.37
C LEU A 986 -21.99 -33.92 -4.89
N THR A 987 -22.02 -34.73 -5.95
CA THR A 987 -23.22 -35.40 -6.46
C THR A 987 -23.70 -36.48 -5.49
N GLY A 988 -22.82 -37.32 -4.98
CA GLY A 988 -23.14 -38.28 -3.92
C GLY A 988 -23.68 -37.60 -2.64
N VAL A 989 -23.07 -36.47 -2.22
CA VAL A 989 -23.56 -35.65 -1.09
C VAL A 989 -24.99 -35.17 -1.35
N SER A 990 -25.27 -34.68 -2.56
CA SER A 990 -26.61 -34.18 -2.93
C SER A 990 -27.65 -35.30 -2.98
N ASN A 991 -27.30 -36.49 -3.46
CA ASN A 991 -28.21 -37.64 -3.53
C ASN A 991 -28.57 -38.15 -2.12
N LEU A 992 -27.58 -38.28 -1.24
CA LEU A 992 -27.83 -38.68 0.15
C LEU A 992 -28.69 -37.65 0.90
N ALA A 993 -28.46 -36.35 0.66
CA ALA A 993 -29.30 -35.28 1.20
C ALA A 993 -30.77 -35.36 0.74
N LEU A 994 -30.99 -35.74 -0.52
CA LEU A 994 -32.35 -35.96 -1.06
C LEU A 994 -33.06 -37.10 -0.32
N VAL A 995 -32.36 -38.21 -0.05
CA VAL A 995 -32.91 -39.34 0.71
C VAL A 995 -33.23 -38.92 2.15
N PHE A 996 -32.35 -38.17 2.82
CA PHE A 996 -32.65 -37.61 4.15
C PHE A 996 -33.88 -36.72 4.15
N SER A 997 -34.04 -35.86 3.15
CA SER A 997 -35.25 -35.05 3.00
C SER A 997 -36.51 -35.92 2.85
N ARG A 998 -36.45 -37.03 2.09
CA ARG A 998 -37.58 -37.97 1.93
C ARG A 998 -37.90 -38.75 3.21
N GLN A 999 -36.90 -38.98 4.07
CA GLN A 999 -37.08 -39.59 5.40
C GLN A 999 -37.52 -38.59 6.48
N GLY A 1000 -37.69 -37.30 6.17
CA GLY A 1000 -38.07 -36.27 7.14
C GLY A 1000 -36.91 -35.66 7.95
N LYS A 1001 -35.66 -36.05 7.66
CA LYS A 1001 -34.43 -35.53 8.29
C LYS A 1001 -34.01 -34.21 7.61
N TYR A 1002 -34.82 -33.17 7.78
CA TYR A 1002 -34.69 -31.92 7.01
C TYR A 1002 -33.45 -31.11 7.40
N LYS A 1003 -32.99 -31.19 8.65
CA LYS A 1003 -31.82 -30.43 9.09
C LYS A 1003 -30.53 -31.00 8.49
N GLU A 1004 -30.39 -32.32 8.54
CA GLU A 1004 -29.28 -33.05 7.94
C GLU A 1004 -29.25 -32.88 6.42
N ALA A 1005 -30.42 -32.92 5.77
CA ALA A 1005 -30.53 -32.66 4.33
C ALA A 1005 -30.08 -31.23 3.96
N GLU A 1006 -30.46 -30.22 4.74
CA GLU A 1006 -30.03 -28.84 4.54
C GLU A 1006 -28.51 -28.70 4.63
N ASP A 1007 -27.90 -29.21 5.71
CA ASP A 1007 -26.46 -29.10 5.95
C ASP A 1007 -25.64 -29.78 4.84
N MET A 1008 -26.09 -30.95 4.37
CA MET A 1008 -25.46 -31.65 3.25
C MET A 1008 -25.63 -30.92 1.92
N HIS A 1009 -26.81 -30.38 1.61
CA HIS A 1009 -27.00 -29.60 0.39
C HIS A 1009 -26.18 -28.29 0.41
N GLN A 1010 -26.04 -27.64 1.56
CA GLN A 1010 -25.15 -26.48 1.71
C GLN A 1010 -23.68 -26.85 1.51
N ARG A 1011 -23.24 -28.01 2.01
CA ARG A 1011 -21.89 -28.53 1.72
C ARG A 1011 -21.68 -28.74 0.22
N ALA A 1012 -22.65 -29.36 -0.46
CA ALA A 1012 -22.60 -29.56 -1.90
C ALA A 1012 -22.60 -28.23 -2.67
N LEU A 1013 -23.39 -27.24 -2.23
CA LEU A 1013 -23.44 -25.91 -2.82
C LEU A 1013 -22.08 -25.22 -2.76
N ARG A 1014 -21.48 -25.10 -1.56
CA ARG A 1014 -20.16 -24.44 -1.40
C ARG A 1014 -19.08 -25.06 -2.28
N GLY A 1015 -19.04 -26.40 -2.36
CA GLY A 1015 -18.10 -27.10 -3.22
C GLY A 1015 -18.35 -26.82 -4.72
N ARG A 1016 -19.62 -26.84 -5.15
CA ARG A 1016 -19.98 -26.60 -6.56
C ARG A 1016 -19.78 -25.15 -6.98
N GLU A 1017 -20.07 -24.18 -6.13
CA GLU A 1017 -19.79 -22.77 -6.41
C GLU A 1017 -18.29 -22.54 -6.61
N LYS A 1018 -17.45 -23.16 -5.76
CA LYS A 1018 -15.99 -23.07 -5.86
C LYS A 1018 -15.43 -23.72 -7.13
N VAL A 1019 -15.94 -24.89 -7.53
CA VAL A 1019 -15.35 -25.70 -8.62
C VAL A 1019 -16.00 -25.44 -9.97
N LEU A 1020 -17.33 -25.31 -10.01
CA LEU A 1020 -18.12 -25.22 -11.25
C LEU A 1020 -18.68 -23.81 -11.51
N GLY A 1021 -18.68 -22.95 -10.49
CA GLY A 1021 -19.27 -21.62 -10.55
C GLY A 1021 -20.75 -21.57 -10.16
N PRO A 1022 -21.29 -20.35 -9.94
CA PRO A 1022 -22.64 -20.13 -9.40
C PRO A 1022 -23.77 -20.46 -10.40
N GLU A 1023 -23.56 -20.20 -11.69
CA GLU A 1023 -24.59 -20.40 -12.73
C GLU A 1023 -24.66 -21.85 -13.28
N HIS A 1024 -23.74 -22.73 -12.84
CA HIS A 1024 -23.68 -24.08 -13.37
C HIS A 1024 -24.95 -24.89 -13.01
N PRO A 1025 -25.50 -25.73 -13.94
CA PRO A 1025 -26.75 -26.46 -13.69
C PRO A 1025 -26.78 -27.28 -12.39
N ASN A 1026 -25.67 -27.97 -12.06
CA ASN A 1026 -25.53 -28.70 -10.80
C ASN A 1026 -25.50 -27.79 -9.55
N THR A 1027 -24.96 -26.58 -9.65
CA THR A 1027 -25.00 -25.59 -8.57
C THR A 1027 -26.43 -25.12 -8.34
N LEU A 1028 -27.12 -24.74 -9.43
CA LEU A 1028 -28.54 -24.40 -9.41
C LEU A 1028 -29.43 -25.54 -8.87
N ASN A 1029 -29.06 -26.80 -9.14
CA ASN A 1029 -29.71 -28.00 -8.56
C ASN A 1029 -29.56 -28.05 -7.03
N SER A 1030 -28.38 -27.78 -6.48
CA SER A 1030 -28.21 -27.68 -5.02
C SER A 1030 -29.10 -26.59 -4.43
N ILE A 1031 -29.13 -25.40 -5.05
CA ILE A 1031 -29.92 -24.26 -4.57
C ILE A 1031 -31.43 -24.58 -4.61
N ASN A 1032 -31.91 -25.19 -5.70
CA ASN A 1032 -33.31 -25.63 -5.81
C ASN A 1032 -33.68 -26.65 -4.71
N ASN A 1033 -32.78 -27.59 -4.41
CA ASN A 1033 -33.01 -28.58 -3.37
C ASN A 1033 -33.01 -27.96 -1.96
N ILE A 1034 -32.15 -26.97 -1.70
CA ILE A 1034 -32.19 -26.17 -0.47
C ILE A 1034 -33.54 -25.46 -0.34
N GLY A 1035 -34.03 -24.80 -1.39
CA GLY A 1035 -35.36 -24.15 -1.38
C GLY A 1035 -36.50 -25.14 -1.07
N SER A 1036 -36.42 -26.36 -1.61
CA SER A 1036 -37.38 -27.43 -1.29
C SER A 1036 -37.30 -27.86 0.18
N VAL A 1037 -36.10 -28.01 0.75
CA VAL A 1037 -35.90 -28.36 2.16
C VAL A 1037 -36.36 -27.24 3.10
N LEU A 1038 -36.03 -25.98 2.81
CA LEU A 1038 -36.50 -24.82 3.57
C LEU A 1038 -38.03 -24.75 3.61
N SER A 1039 -38.68 -25.01 2.48
CA SER A 1039 -40.15 -25.13 2.42
C SER A 1039 -40.67 -26.26 3.32
N ARG A 1040 -40.00 -27.41 3.41
CA ARG A 1040 -40.38 -28.50 4.33
C ARG A 1040 -40.15 -28.14 5.80
N GLN A 1041 -39.21 -27.24 6.10
CA GLN A 1041 -39.00 -26.67 7.44
C GLN A 1041 -39.98 -25.53 7.78
N GLY A 1042 -40.84 -25.10 6.85
CA GLY A 1042 -41.80 -24.00 7.07
C GLY A 1042 -41.26 -22.60 6.78
N LYS A 1043 -40.02 -22.46 6.28
CA LYS A 1043 -39.41 -21.19 5.91
C LYS A 1043 -39.77 -20.81 4.47
N TYR A 1044 -41.01 -20.39 4.25
CA TYR A 1044 -41.57 -20.23 2.91
C TYR A 1044 -41.03 -19.00 2.16
N GLU A 1045 -40.81 -17.89 2.85
CA GLU A 1045 -40.30 -16.63 2.27
C GLU A 1045 -38.87 -16.80 1.74
N GLU A 1046 -37.98 -17.37 2.56
CA GLU A 1046 -36.60 -17.70 2.14
C GLU A 1046 -36.59 -18.67 0.96
N ALA A 1047 -37.45 -19.69 0.98
CA ALA A 1047 -37.57 -20.65 -0.10
C ALA A 1047 -38.08 -20.02 -1.41
N GLU A 1048 -39.03 -19.07 -1.34
CA GLU A 1048 -39.54 -18.35 -2.49
C GLU A 1048 -38.44 -17.50 -3.15
N GLU A 1049 -37.71 -16.70 -2.36
CA GLU A 1049 -36.64 -15.84 -2.86
C GLU A 1049 -35.58 -16.63 -3.63
N ILE A 1050 -35.11 -17.72 -3.01
CA ILE A 1050 -34.09 -18.59 -3.58
C ILE A 1050 -34.58 -19.26 -4.86
N LEU A 1051 -35.81 -19.79 -4.87
CA LEU A 1051 -36.35 -20.46 -6.08
C LEU A 1051 -36.65 -19.50 -7.22
N ARG A 1052 -37.08 -18.26 -6.95
CA ARG A 1052 -37.26 -17.25 -8.00
C ARG A 1052 -35.93 -16.91 -8.66
N ARG A 1053 -34.84 -16.81 -7.89
CA ARG A 1053 -33.49 -16.63 -8.44
C ARG A 1053 -33.09 -17.82 -9.32
N VAL A 1054 -33.20 -19.05 -8.81
CA VAL A 1054 -32.85 -20.26 -9.58
C VAL A 1054 -33.68 -20.38 -10.85
N LEU A 1055 -34.97 -20.06 -10.82
CA LEU A 1055 -35.84 -20.12 -11.99
C LEU A 1055 -35.33 -19.17 -13.08
N ARG A 1056 -35.00 -17.92 -12.76
CA ARG A 1056 -34.43 -16.97 -13.72
C ARG A 1056 -33.12 -17.49 -14.32
N ASP A 1057 -32.23 -17.98 -13.48
CA ASP A 1057 -30.90 -18.46 -13.90
C ASP A 1057 -31.02 -19.71 -14.80
N ARG A 1058 -31.98 -20.60 -14.52
CA ARG A 1058 -32.28 -21.77 -15.36
C ARG A 1058 -32.97 -21.44 -16.67
N GLU A 1059 -33.91 -20.49 -16.66
CA GLU A 1059 -34.55 -20.02 -17.89
C GLU A 1059 -33.52 -19.41 -18.85
N LYS A 1060 -32.54 -18.66 -18.31
CA LYS A 1060 -31.42 -18.11 -19.08
C LYS A 1060 -30.47 -19.21 -19.61
N SER A 1061 -30.08 -20.17 -18.77
CA SER A 1061 -29.02 -21.14 -19.10
C SER A 1061 -29.52 -22.39 -19.85
N LEU A 1062 -30.64 -22.98 -19.43
CA LEU A 1062 -31.17 -24.24 -19.95
C LEU A 1062 -32.41 -24.03 -20.84
N GLY A 1063 -33.06 -22.89 -20.72
CA GLY A 1063 -34.32 -22.57 -21.38
C GLY A 1063 -35.56 -22.89 -20.54
N PRO A 1064 -36.72 -22.33 -20.93
CA PRO A 1064 -37.96 -22.41 -20.15
C PRO A 1064 -38.60 -23.79 -20.13
N GLU A 1065 -38.38 -24.61 -21.16
CA GLU A 1065 -39.00 -25.94 -21.31
C GLU A 1065 -38.13 -27.09 -20.75
N HIS A 1066 -36.92 -26.80 -20.25
CA HIS A 1066 -36.03 -27.84 -19.73
C HIS A 1066 -36.62 -28.52 -18.47
N PRO A 1067 -36.51 -29.86 -18.31
CA PRO A 1067 -37.11 -30.57 -17.18
C PRO A 1067 -36.74 -30.01 -15.79
N ASP A 1068 -35.49 -29.59 -15.59
CA ASP A 1068 -35.03 -28.95 -14.35
C ASP A 1068 -35.67 -27.58 -14.12
N THR A 1069 -35.83 -26.76 -15.18
CA THR A 1069 -36.54 -25.48 -15.12
C THR A 1069 -37.99 -25.69 -14.70
N LEU A 1070 -38.67 -26.65 -15.33
CA LEU A 1070 -40.06 -27.01 -15.01
C LEU A 1070 -40.21 -27.57 -13.59
N THR A 1071 -39.15 -28.18 -13.04
CA THR A 1071 -39.09 -28.59 -11.64
C THR A 1071 -39.03 -27.40 -10.69
N SER A 1072 -38.23 -26.38 -11.01
CA SER A 1072 -38.23 -25.12 -10.25
C SER A 1072 -39.58 -24.41 -10.31
N VAL A 1073 -40.24 -24.38 -11.47
CA VAL A 1073 -41.61 -23.81 -11.61
C VAL A 1073 -42.60 -24.55 -10.70
N SER A 1074 -42.57 -25.89 -10.71
CA SER A 1074 -43.45 -26.71 -9.87
C SER A 1074 -43.18 -26.54 -8.37
N ASN A 1075 -41.91 -26.42 -7.97
CA ASN A 1075 -41.51 -26.18 -6.58
C ASN A 1075 -41.96 -24.79 -6.12
N LEU A 1076 -41.77 -23.76 -6.96
CA LEU A 1076 -42.23 -22.40 -6.68
C LEU A 1076 -43.76 -22.36 -6.52
N GLY A 1077 -44.52 -23.01 -7.42
CA GLY A 1077 -45.97 -23.13 -7.28
C GLY A 1077 -46.40 -23.79 -5.97
N SER A 1078 -45.65 -24.81 -5.53
CA SER A 1078 -45.91 -25.49 -4.25
C SER A 1078 -45.68 -24.57 -3.04
N ILE A 1079 -44.64 -23.73 -3.07
CA ILE A 1079 -44.34 -22.76 -2.02
C ILE A 1079 -45.37 -21.63 -1.98
N LEU A 1080 -45.72 -21.06 -3.14
CA LEU A 1080 -46.76 -20.03 -3.24
C LEU A 1080 -48.10 -20.55 -2.70
N SER A 1081 -48.43 -21.81 -2.98
CA SER A 1081 -49.63 -22.45 -2.42
C SER A 1081 -49.55 -22.58 -0.89
N ARG A 1082 -48.38 -22.85 -0.31
CA ARG A 1082 -48.21 -22.91 1.15
C ARG A 1082 -48.29 -21.54 1.82
N GLN A 1083 -47.94 -20.47 1.12
CA GLN A 1083 -48.11 -19.08 1.56
C GLN A 1083 -49.54 -18.54 1.39
N GLY A 1084 -50.47 -19.31 0.80
CA GLY A 1084 -51.82 -18.84 0.51
C GLY A 1084 -51.99 -18.03 -0.78
N LYS A 1085 -50.91 -17.85 -1.57
CA LYS A 1085 -50.93 -17.19 -2.88
C LYS A 1085 -51.47 -18.14 -3.96
N TYR A 1086 -52.71 -18.60 -3.81
CA TYR A 1086 -53.25 -19.70 -4.61
C TYR A 1086 -53.38 -19.39 -6.10
N LYS A 1087 -53.62 -18.14 -6.49
CA LYS A 1087 -53.75 -17.77 -7.91
C LYS A 1087 -52.40 -17.85 -8.63
N GLU A 1088 -51.35 -17.28 -8.05
CA GLU A 1088 -49.99 -17.41 -8.60
C GLU A 1088 -49.53 -18.88 -8.62
N ALA A 1089 -49.87 -19.65 -7.59
CA ALA A 1089 -49.57 -21.08 -7.54
C ALA A 1089 -50.26 -21.88 -8.67
N GLU A 1090 -51.52 -21.55 -8.96
CA GLU A 1090 -52.28 -22.14 -10.07
C GLU A 1090 -51.58 -21.84 -11.41
N ASP A 1091 -51.19 -20.59 -11.65
CA ASP A 1091 -50.51 -20.18 -12.89
C ASP A 1091 -49.17 -20.93 -13.07
N MET A 1092 -48.38 -21.06 -11.99
CA MET A 1092 -47.13 -21.84 -12.02
C MET A 1092 -47.37 -23.32 -12.32
N HIS A 1093 -48.35 -23.96 -11.67
CA HIS A 1093 -48.64 -25.38 -11.90
C HIS A 1093 -49.25 -25.64 -13.27
N GLN A 1094 -50.09 -24.75 -13.80
CA GLN A 1094 -50.61 -24.83 -15.17
C GLN A 1094 -49.49 -24.72 -16.20
N ARG A 1095 -48.56 -23.76 -16.02
CA ARG A 1095 -47.37 -23.63 -16.86
C ARG A 1095 -46.54 -24.93 -16.83
N ALA A 1096 -46.20 -25.42 -15.63
CA ALA A 1096 -45.42 -26.65 -15.49
C ALA A 1096 -46.14 -27.87 -16.08
N LEU A 1097 -47.47 -27.95 -15.99
CA LEU A 1097 -48.25 -29.04 -16.58
C LEU A 1097 -48.19 -29.01 -18.11
N ARG A 1098 -48.55 -27.87 -18.72
CA ARG A 1098 -48.58 -27.70 -20.18
C ARG A 1098 -47.22 -28.01 -20.80
N ASP A 1099 -46.16 -27.46 -20.21
CA ASP A 1099 -44.81 -27.58 -20.78
C ASP A 1099 -44.24 -29.00 -20.54
N ARG A 1100 -44.54 -29.65 -19.40
CA ARG A 1100 -44.17 -31.07 -19.16
C ARG A 1100 -44.95 -32.04 -20.05
N GLU A 1101 -46.23 -31.78 -20.33
CA GLU A 1101 -47.01 -32.59 -21.28
C GLU A 1101 -46.39 -32.56 -22.69
N LYS A 1102 -45.89 -31.39 -23.12
CA LYS A 1102 -45.19 -31.22 -24.40
C LYS A 1102 -43.84 -31.95 -24.44
N VAL A 1103 -43.01 -31.80 -23.41
CA VAL A 1103 -41.60 -32.29 -23.41
C VAL A 1103 -41.48 -33.75 -22.97
N LEU A 1104 -42.15 -34.12 -21.88
CA LEU A 1104 -42.02 -35.44 -21.25
C LEU A 1104 -43.17 -36.39 -21.62
N GLY A 1105 -44.29 -35.84 -22.06
CA GLY A 1105 -45.50 -36.57 -22.38
C GLY A 1105 -46.51 -36.64 -21.22
N PRO A 1106 -47.76 -37.07 -21.52
CA PRO A 1106 -48.90 -36.99 -20.60
C PRO A 1106 -48.96 -38.10 -19.55
N GLU A 1107 -48.09 -39.10 -19.61
CA GLU A 1107 -48.00 -40.22 -18.65
C GLU A 1107 -46.72 -40.16 -17.80
N HIS A 1108 -45.81 -39.22 -18.05
CA HIS A 1108 -44.57 -39.11 -17.30
C HIS A 1108 -44.83 -38.77 -15.82
N PRO A 1109 -44.14 -39.37 -14.83
CA PRO A 1109 -44.43 -39.16 -13.40
C PRO A 1109 -44.45 -37.69 -12.99
N ASN A 1110 -43.48 -36.89 -13.43
CA ASN A 1110 -43.45 -35.44 -13.15
C ASN A 1110 -44.66 -34.68 -13.73
N THR A 1111 -45.19 -35.11 -14.88
CA THR A 1111 -46.41 -34.55 -15.46
C THR A 1111 -47.62 -34.90 -14.59
N LEU A 1112 -47.72 -36.16 -14.14
CA LEU A 1112 -48.78 -36.62 -13.24
C LEU A 1112 -48.73 -35.91 -11.88
N THR A 1113 -47.53 -35.68 -11.35
CA THR A 1113 -47.32 -34.88 -10.14
C THR A 1113 -47.79 -33.43 -10.34
N SER A 1114 -47.53 -32.81 -11.51
CA SER A 1114 -48.09 -31.48 -11.81
C SER A 1114 -49.62 -31.47 -11.82
N ILE A 1115 -50.27 -32.51 -12.38
CA ILE A 1115 -51.73 -32.65 -12.36
C ILE A 1115 -52.24 -32.73 -10.92
N ASN A 1116 -51.62 -33.58 -10.08
CA ASN A 1116 -51.99 -33.72 -8.68
C ASN A 1116 -51.77 -32.42 -7.86
N ASN A 1117 -50.67 -31.71 -8.11
CA ASN A 1117 -50.38 -30.44 -7.45
C ASN A 1117 -51.38 -29.35 -7.87
N LEU A 1118 -51.74 -29.28 -9.16
CA LEU A 1118 -52.77 -28.38 -9.65
C LEU A 1118 -54.13 -28.67 -8.99
N GLY A 1119 -54.53 -29.95 -8.90
CA GLY A 1119 -55.74 -30.36 -8.18
C GLY A 1119 -55.72 -29.92 -6.72
N SER A 1120 -54.56 -30.03 -6.05
CA SER A 1120 -54.39 -29.59 -4.66
C SER A 1120 -54.58 -28.07 -4.51
N VAL A 1121 -54.08 -27.26 -5.45
CA VAL A 1121 -54.28 -25.81 -5.44
C VAL A 1121 -55.73 -25.44 -5.73
N LEU A 1122 -56.38 -26.10 -6.69
CA LEU A 1122 -57.80 -25.89 -6.99
C LEU A 1122 -58.69 -26.21 -5.78
N SER A 1123 -58.38 -27.29 -5.05
CA SER A 1123 -59.05 -27.64 -3.79
C SER A 1123 -58.91 -26.54 -2.73
N ARG A 1124 -57.72 -25.96 -2.58
CA ARG A 1124 -57.47 -24.83 -1.67
C ARG A 1124 -58.18 -23.54 -2.10
N GLN A 1125 -58.49 -23.38 -3.38
CA GLN A 1125 -59.36 -22.32 -3.91
C GLN A 1125 -60.86 -22.65 -3.80
N ALA A 1126 -61.25 -23.74 -3.13
CA ALA A 1126 -62.61 -24.26 -3.04
C ALA A 1126 -63.25 -24.66 -4.40
N LYS A 1127 -62.44 -24.84 -5.46
CA LYS A 1127 -62.87 -25.38 -6.77
C LYS A 1127 -62.89 -26.91 -6.75
N TYR A 1128 -63.69 -27.48 -5.86
CA TYR A 1128 -63.60 -28.91 -5.54
C TYR A 1128 -63.91 -29.85 -6.72
N LYS A 1129 -64.80 -29.47 -7.64
CA LYS A 1129 -65.13 -30.30 -8.83
C LYS A 1129 -63.94 -30.42 -9.77
N GLU A 1130 -63.30 -29.29 -10.11
CA GLU A 1130 -62.11 -29.27 -10.96
C GLU A 1130 -60.94 -29.99 -10.27
N ALA A 1131 -60.80 -29.85 -8.95
CA ALA A 1131 -59.81 -30.58 -8.17
C ALA A 1131 -60.02 -32.10 -8.23
N GLU A 1132 -61.27 -32.57 -8.10
CA GLU A 1132 -61.63 -33.99 -8.22
C GLU A 1132 -61.24 -34.54 -9.60
N ASP A 1133 -61.55 -33.81 -10.68
CA ASP A 1133 -61.21 -34.22 -12.05
C ASP A 1133 -59.69 -34.37 -12.22
N MET A 1134 -58.91 -33.42 -11.70
CA MET A 1134 -57.44 -33.47 -11.73
C MET A 1134 -56.90 -34.66 -10.92
N HIS A 1135 -57.37 -34.87 -9.69
CA HIS A 1135 -56.90 -35.99 -8.85
C HIS A 1135 -57.30 -37.35 -9.43
N ARG A 1136 -58.51 -37.51 -9.98
CA ARG A 1136 -58.91 -38.75 -10.67
C ARG A 1136 -58.06 -39.00 -11.91
N ARG A 1137 -57.76 -37.95 -12.69
CA ARG A 1137 -56.88 -38.04 -13.88
C ARG A 1137 -55.45 -38.46 -13.50
N ALA A 1138 -54.89 -37.88 -12.44
CA ALA A 1138 -53.57 -38.23 -11.92
C ALA A 1138 -53.55 -39.68 -11.39
N LEU A 1139 -54.50 -40.04 -10.54
CA LEU A 1139 -54.57 -41.36 -9.89
C LEU A 1139 -54.64 -42.51 -10.90
N ARG A 1140 -55.59 -42.46 -11.85
CA ARG A 1140 -55.75 -43.52 -12.87
C ARG A 1140 -54.47 -43.77 -13.65
N LYS A 1141 -53.73 -42.71 -13.99
CA LYS A 1141 -52.47 -42.82 -14.73
C LYS A 1141 -51.31 -43.26 -13.84
N GLN A 1142 -51.23 -42.78 -12.60
CA GLN A 1142 -50.18 -43.18 -11.65
C GLN A 1142 -50.30 -44.65 -11.26
N GLU A 1143 -51.50 -45.18 -11.05
CA GLU A 1143 -51.72 -46.61 -10.81
C GLU A 1143 -51.19 -47.47 -11.96
N LYS A 1144 -51.43 -47.04 -13.21
CA LYS A 1144 -50.94 -47.72 -14.41
C LYS A 1144 -49.41 -47.67 -14.55
N VAL A 1145 -48.79 -46.51 -14.28
CA VAL A 1145 -47.36 -46.26 -14.56
C VAL A 1145 -46.46 -46.66 -13.39
N LEU A 1146 -46.83 -46.27 -12.17
CA LEU A 1146 -46.01 -46.41 -10.96
C LEU A 1146 -46.44 -47.62 -10.11
N GLY A 1147 -47.69 -48.05 -10.25
CA GLY A 1147 -48.32 -49.06 -9.41
C GLY A 1147 -49.10 -48.46 -8.24
N PRO A 1148 -49.96 -49.26 -7.57
CA PRO A 1148 -50.86 -48.79 -6.51
C PRO A 1148 -50.12 -48.39 -5.23
N GLU A 1149 -49.02 -49.08 -4.89
CA GLU A 1149 -48.26 -48.88 -3.64
C GLU A 1149 -47.22 -47.75 -3.72
N HIS A 1150 -47.04 -47.12 -4.88
CA HIS A 1150 -46.02 -46.08 -5.03
C HIS A 1150 -46.39 -44.82 -4.24
N PRO A 1151 -45.44 -44.15 -3.53
CA PRO A 1151 -45.74 -42.99 -2.69
C PRO A 1151 -46.56 -41.88 -3.36
N ASN A 1152 -46.26 -41.56 -4.62
CA ASN A 1152 -47.03 -40.57 -5.39
C ASN A 1152 -48.48 -41.02 -5.68
N THR A 1153 -48.72 -42.32 -5.90
CA THR A 1153 -50.07 -42.86 -6.11
C THR A 1153 -50.87 -42.75 -4.82
N LEU A 1154 -50.28 -43.16 -3.70
CA LEU A 1154 -50.88 -43.04 -2.36
C LEU A 1154 -51.22 -41.58 -2.02
N THR A 1155 -50.33 -40.64 -2.37
CA THR A 1155 -50.58 -39.20 -2.21
C THR A 1155 -51.81 -38.74 -3.00
N SER A 1156 -51.94 -39.17 -4.26
CA SER A 1156 -53.13 -38.83 -5.07
C SER A 1156 -54.41 -39.46 -4.53
N ILE A 1157 -54.34 -40.68 -3.96
CA ILE A 1157 -55.47 -41.32 -3.26
C ILE A 1157 -55.91 -40.47 -2.07
N SER A 1158 -54.98 -40.08 -1.20
CA SER A 1158 -55.26 -39.25 -0.02
C SER A 1158 -55.83 -37.87 -0.41
N ASN A 1159 -55.27 -37.24 -1.44
CA ASN A 1159 -55.76 -35.95 -1.93
C ASN A 1159 -57.18 -36.07 -2.51
N LEU A 1160 -57.45 -37.12 -3.29
CA LEU A 1160 -58.78 -37.39 -3.81
C LEU A 1160 -59.79 -37.63 -2.68
N GLY A 1161 -59.44 -38.43 -1.67
CA GLY A 1161 -60.28 -38.65 -0.49
C GLY A 1161 -60.63 -37.35 0.22
N SER A 1162 -59.64 -36.48 0.44
CA SER A 1162 -59.83 -35.17 1.08
C SER A 1162 -60.76 -34.23 0.29
N VAL A 1163 -60.66 -34.24 -1.05
CA VAL A 1163 -61.54 -33.44 -1.91
C VAL A 1163 -62.97 -34.00 -1.90
N LEU A 1164 -63.12 -35.33 -1.90
CA LEU A 1164 -64.42 -35.98 -1.82
C LEU A 1164 -65.13 -35.69 -0.48
N ASP A 1165 -64.39 -35.72 0.63
CA ASP A 1165 -64.91 -35.27 1.94
C ASP A 1165 -65.37 -33.82 1.90
N SER A 1166 -64.56 -32.93 1.31
CA SER A 1166 -64.90 -31.50 1.16
C SER A 1166 -66.13 -31.26 0.28
N GLN A 1167 -66.48 -32.21 -0.61
CA GLN A 1167 -67.71 -32.18 -1.40
C GLN A 1167 -68.92 -32.87 -0.73
N GLY A 1168 -68.73 -33.48 0.45
CA GLY A 1168 -69.76 -34.26 1.14
C GLY A 1168 -69.98 -35.68 0.58
N LYS A 1169 -69.08 -36.19 -0.27
CA LYS A 1169 -69.12 -37.55 -0.82
C LYS A 1169 -68.43 -38.56 0.12
N TYR A 1170 -68.91 -38.66 1.35
CA TYR A 1170 -68.21 -39.35 2.45
C TYR A 1170 -67.95 -40.85 2.21
N GLU A 1171 -68.87 -41.57 1.55
CA GLU A 1171 -68.66 -43.01 1.28
C GLU A 1171 -67.56 -43.25 0.24
N GLU A 1172 -67.47 -42.41 -0.80
CA GLU A 1172 -66.36 -42.49 -1.77
C GLU A 1172 -65.03 -42.06 -1.12
N ALA A 1173 -65.05 -41.02 -0.29
CA ALA A 1173 -63.88 -40.57 0.46
C ALA A 1173 -63.34 -41.67 1.38
N LYS A 1174 -64.22 -42.32 2.15
CA LYS A 1174 -63.88 -43.47 2.99
C LYS A 1174 -63.28 -44.62 2.20
N SER A 1175 -63.78 -44.88 0.98
CA SER A 1175 -63.18 -45.87 0.08
C SER A 1175 -61.76 -45.49 -0.36
N MET A 1176 -61.47 -44.19 -0.58
CA MET A 1176 -60.13 -43.74 -0.92
C MET A 1176 -59.19 -43.78 0.29
N HIS A 1177 -59.63 -43.31 1.45
CA HIS A 1177 -58.84 -43.35 2.69
C HIS A 1177 -58.46 -44.78 3.10
N ARG A 1178 -59.34 -45.78 2.89
CA ARG A 1178 -58.99 -47.19 3.12
C ARG A 1178 -57.87 -47.74 2.23
N ARG A 1179 -57.61 -47.09 1.10
CA ARG A 1179 -56.56 -47.46 0.14
C ARG A 1179 -55.27 -46.69 0.40
N SER A 1180 -55.28 -45.72 1.32
CA SER A 1180 -54.08 -45.02 1.79
C SER A 1180 -53.69 -45.61 3.16
N PRO A 1181 -52.48 -46.17 3.31
CA PRO A 1181 -52.03 -46.72 4.59
C PRO A 1181 -51.75 -45.66 5.66
#